data_AF-A0A3B8ZLC2-F1
#
_entry.id   AF-A0A3B8ZLC2-F1
#
_cell.length_a   1.000
_cell.length_b   1.000
_cell.length_c   1.000
_cell.angle_alpha   90.00
_cell.angle_beta   90.00
_cell.angle_gamma   90.00
#
_symmetry.space_group_name_H-M   'P 1'
#
loop_
_entity.id
_entity.type
_entity.pdbx_description
1 polymer ?
#
loop_
_entity_poly.entity_id
_entity_poly.type
_entity_poly.pdbx_seq_one_letter_code
_entity_poly.pdbx_strand_id
1 'polypeptide(L)'
;MKVHWTISGRRRSWLIPTLLGPLLSTGQLATCVFSQTTSATRNISDDTVIVDSQFVLGWLNQAQSLAEAQQMDGSASAFAEALRGRKQLGSADPSVEKRVNEVATLLASKKVTPAQVNQAAKLLGKPRALPLTAPSPVMPTPAEVVVASGVGQSSMSTPVVQGVFQPSQDATQLRPASTVVDVAPLNQTPGASGDDLYQRGIEQLSKGDRQAALTVFKQAWQHQGELDPAIRNALKDKLTSLQAAQGGPESIPAVAATPEQQAELAERQRWMSEVTGEISDAKTFRESEPLLVAERLQILRTRVSQADLNGDVRQRMLTLVDRAITEHQIYMTQNRAAIDQNTKNRQIKDEISLEQEQKVKVDQQIASLVETYNDLMDKQEFMQAETVAKQVGALDPDSTIASLLIAGARNARRIGEYEAIRTAKEDGFVDAMLDVDRSARPMSDENSVQFPEGWTDKKERRLASQERESQRGMSSAEAAIWEKMKQMVQVNFKEQPLSEVARTLADMTGIMIVLDDVGMSLEGVRPDTLITLDLPSPIQLRSALSLILNSRGLDFQVVNEVLRVTSARNTAQANRQVVYNVKDLVIPIPNFITDYNSGMAGALRQAYETINNSLAARTQPRYGMHSDLPMSEGSINPDSTVLGQFGGGNVQVPPGLGGLPPGIGGGG
;
A
#
# COMPACT_ATOMS: atom_id res chain seq x y z
N MET A 1 2.44 23.75 -51.07
CA MET A 1 1.24 24.11 -50.28
C MET A 1 1.51 23.75 -48.82
N LYS A 2 1.80 24.78 -48.02
CA LYS A 2 1.86 24.71 -46.55
C LYS A 2 0.51 25.20 -46.03
N VAL A 3 -0.11 24.49 -45.10
CA VAL A 3 -1.23 25.03 -44.32
C VAL A 3 -0.87 24.88 -42.85
N HIS A 4 -0.57 26.02 -42.23
CA HIS A 4 -0.48 26.20 -40.80
C HIS A 4 -1.90 26.26 -40.22
N TRP A 5 -2.14 25.56 -39.11
CA TRP A 5 -3.19 25.92 -38.16
C TRP A 5 -2.59 25.98 -36.76
N THR A 6 -2.45 27.21 -36.28
CA THR A 6 -2.26 27.60 -34.88
C THR A 6 -3.58 27.43 -34.12
N ILE A 7 -3.56 26.70 -33.00
CA ILE A 7 -4.63 26.77 -31.97
C ILE A 7 -3.98 27.09 -30.63
N SER A 8 -4.45 28.20 -30.06
CA SER A 8 -4.05 28.80 -28.79
C SER A 8 -4.78 28.17 -27.59
N GLY A 9 -4.02 27.84 -26.55
CA GLY A 9 -4.31 28.13 -25.13
C GLY A 9 -5.57 27.57 -24.45
N ARG A 10 -5.38 26.56 -23.59
CA ARG A 10 -5.82 26.56 -22.17
C ARG A 10 -5.20 25.39 -21.41
N ARG A 11 -4.18 25.67 -20.58
CA ARG A 11 -3.74 24.77 -19.51
C ARG A 11 -4.75 24.89 -18.35
N ARG A 12 -5.31 23.77 -17.88
CA ARG A 12 -6.08 23.72 -16.64
C ARG A 12 -5.13 23.40 -15.49
N SER A 13 -4.80 24.40 -14.69
CA SER A 13 -4.14 24.27 -13.40
C SER A 13 -5.16 23.81 -12.35
N TRP A 14 -4.90 22.68 -11.69
CA TRP A 14 -5.61 22.30 -10.48
C TRP A 14 -4.93 23.00 -9.28
N LEU A 15 -5.66 23.89 -8.62
CA LEU A 15 -5.27 24.52 -7.36
C LEU A 15 -5.73 23.62 -6.21
N ILE A 16 -4.78 23.22 -5.37
CA ILE A 16 -5.01 22.58 -4.07
C ILE A 16 -5.20 23.68 -3.02
N PRO A 17 -6.22 23.65 -2.15
CA PRO A 17 -6.21 24.40 -0.91
C PRO A 17 -5.59 23.55 0.21
N THR A 18 -4.40 23.96 0.64
CA THR A 18 -3.74 23.55 1.88
C THR A 18 -4.38 24.25 3.09
N LEU A 19 -4.61 23.54 4.21
CA LEU A 19 -3.84 23.66 5.46
C LEU A 19 -4.51 22.97 6.68
N LEU A 20 -3.67 22.14 7.34
CA LEU A 20 -3.47 21.98 8.80
C LEU A 20 -4.55 21.31 9.71
N GLY A 21 -4.19 20.15 10.26
CA GLY A 21 -4.66 19.65 11.58
C GLY A 21 -3.82 20.24 12.74
N PRO A 22 -3.54 19.50 13.83
CA PRO A 22 -4.36 18.58 14.64
C PRO A 22 -4.30 18.95 16.16
N LEU A 23 -5.10 18.32 17.04
CA LEU A 23 -4.73 18.15 18.46
C LEU A 23 -5.49 16.99 19.14
N LEU A 24 -4.69 16.21 19.88
CA LEU A 24 -4.98 15.03 20.71
C LEU A 24 -6.00 15.35 21.85
N SER A 25 -6.67 14.43 22.55
CA SER A 25 -6.16 13.20 23.14
C SER A 25 -7.25 12.29 23.73
N THR A 26 -6.80 11.09 24.13
CA THR A 26 -7.28 10.20 25.19
C THR A 26 -8.63 9.50 25.02
N GLY A 27 -8.55 8.17 24.86
CA GLY A 27 -9.68 7.30 24.64
C GLY A 27 -10.44 6.87 25.89
N GLN A 28 -11.51 6.12 25.64
CA GLN A 28 -12.07 5.13 26.54
C GLN A 28 -12.88 4.13 25.70
N LEU A 29 -12.66 2.85 25.94
CA LEU A 29 -13.49 1.76 25.42
C LEU A 29 -14.89 1.92 26.01
N ALA A 30 -15.90 2.13 25.16
CA ALA A 30 -17.30 2.04 25.54
C ALA A 30 -17.96 0.95 24.68
N THR A 31 -18.34 -0.12 25.36
CA THR A 31 -19.25 -1.18 24.92
C THR A 31 -20.50 -0.56 24.29
N CYS A 32 -20.68 -0.71 22.97
CA CYS A 32 -21.93 -0.32 22.33
C CYS A 32 -22.98 -1.40 22.59
N VAL A 33 -23.92 -1.07 23.47
CA VAL A 33 -25.25 -1.68 23.53
C VAL A 33 -25.95 -1.45 22.18
N PHE A 34 -26.53 -2.52 21.66
CA PHE A 34 -27.28 -2.53 20.41
C PHE A 34 -28.53 -1.63 20.53
N SER A 35 -28.69 -0.62 19.67
CA SER A 35 -29.97 0.04 19.45
C SER A 35 -30.22 0.21 17.96
N GLN A 36 -31.38 -0.28 17.52
CA GLN A 36 -31.83 -0.40 16.14
C GLN A 36 -31.90 0.97 15.44
N THR A 37 -31.22 1.11 14.31
CA THR A 37 -31.43 2.24 13.38
C THR A 37 -32.65 1.97 12.50
N THR A 38 -33.63 2.87 12.58
CA THR A 38 -34.87 2.92 11.79
C THR A 38 -34.58 3.00 10.29
N SER A 39 -34.78 1.89 9.58
CA SER A 39 -34.77 1.84 8.12
C SER A 39 -36.18 2.11 7.60
N ALA A 40 -36.34 3.06 6.67
CA ALA A 40 -37.61 3.27 5.96
C ALA A 40 -37.88 2.05 5.05
N THR A 41 -39.00 1.38 5.27
CA THR A 41 -39.42 0.17 4.56
C THR A 41 -39.75 0.49 3.10
N ARG A 42 -38.99 -0.03 2.13
CA ARG A 42 -39.33 0.01 0.70
C ARG A 42 -40.10 -1.24 0.31
N ASN A 43 -41.04 -1.11 -0.64
CA ASN A 43 -41.73 -2.28 -1.19
C ASN A 43 -40.82 -2.97 -2.22
N ILE A 44 -40.48 -4.25 -1.98
CA ILE A 44 -39.43 -4.99 -2.72
C ILE A 44 -39.78 -5.22 -4.20
N SER A 45 -41.04 -5.10 -4.58
CA SER A 45 -41.49 -5.42 -5.94
C SER A 45 -41.55 -4.23 -6.91
N ASP A 46 -41.55 -2.98 -6.46
CA ASP A 46 -41.83 -1.83 -7.36
C ASP A 46 -41.06 -0.52 -7.06
N ASP A 47 -40.08 -0.54 -6.16
CA ASP A 47 -39.29 0.64 -5.72
C ASP A 47 -40.16 1.84 -5.28
N THR A 48 -41.42 1.56 -4.91
CA THR A 48 -42.36 2.56 -4.40
C THR A 48 -42.16 2.75 -2.89
N VAL A 49 -42.10 4.02 -2.47
CA VAL A 49 -41.94 4.41 -1.07
C VAL A 49 -43.22 4.11 -0.31
N ILE A 50 -43.13 3.34 0.78
CA ILE A 50 -44.26 3.10 1.68
C ILE A 50 -44.46 4.38 2.50
N VAL A 51 -45.67 4.95 2.42
CA VAL A 51 -46.05 6.16 3.15
C VAL A 51 -46.73 5.76 4.45
N ASP A 52 -45.94 5.67 5.52
CA ASP A 52 -46.38 5.39 6.88
C ASP A 52 -46.23 6.64 7.79
N SER A 53 -46.60 6.53 9.07
CA SER A 53 -46.47 7.66 10.00
C SER A 53 -45.01 8.07 10.23
N GLN A 54 -44.06 7.12 10.12
CA GLN A 54 -42.62 7.39 10.26
C GLN A 54 -42.07 8.18 9.07
N PHE A 55 -42.54 7.89 7.86
CA PHE A 55 -42.21 8.67 6.66
C PHE A 55 -42.59 10.15 6.83
N VAL A 56 -43.82 10.40 7.30
CA VAL A 56 -44.29 11.78 7.52
C VAL A 56 -43.50 12.48 8.62
N LEU A 57 -43.24 11.80 9.74
CA LEU A 57 -42.44 12.36 10.85
C LEU A 57 -40.99 12.64 10.44
N GLY A 58 -40.39 11.79 9.61
CA GLY A 58 -39.04 12.00 9.09
C GLY A 58 -38.94 13.25 8.22
N TRP A 59 -39.90 13.49 7.33
CA TRP A 59 -39.95 14.71 6.53
C TRP A 59 -40.25 15.97 7.34
N LEU A 60 -41.04 15.87 8.42
CA LEU A 60 -41.26 16.99 9.35
C LEU A 60 -40.00 17.35 10.14
N ASN A 61 -39.24 16.35 10.59
CA ASN A 61 -37.95 16.58 11.25
C ASN A 61 -36.93 17.20 10.29
N GLN A 62 -36.93 16.78 9.02
CA GLN A 62 -36.08 17.38 7.99
C GLN A 62 -36.50 18.82 7.67
N ALA A 63 -37.81 19.12 7.65
CA ALA A 63 -38.28 20.49 7.45
C ALA A 63 -37.84 21.41 8.60
N GLN A 64 -37.89 20.93 9.84
CA GLN A 64 -37.38 21.66 11.00
C GLN A 64 -35.87 21.88 10.92
N SER A 65 -35.08 20.85 10.63
CA SER A 65 -33.61 20.96 10.58
C SER A 65 -33.17 21.95 9.49
N LEU A 66 -33.82 21.93 8.33
CA LEU A 66 -33.54 22.88 7.24
C LEU A 66 -33.96 24.30 7.60
N ALA A 67 -35.05 24.48 8.36
CA ALA A 67 -35.47 25.79 8.85
C ALA A 67 -34.50 26.36 9.91
N GLU A 68 -33.93 25.50 10.75
CA GLU A 68 -32.87 25.86 11.71
C GLU A 68 -31.56 26.23 11.00
N ALA A 69 -31.23 25.54 9.91
CA ALA A 69 -30.10 25.83 9.04
C ALA A 69 -30.32 27.04 8.09
N GLN A 70 -31.40 27.82 8.28
CA GLN A 70 -31.79 28.98 7.46
C GLN A 70 -32.05 28.67 5.96
N GLN A 71 -32.28 27.40 5.60
CA GLN A 71 -32.62 26.99 4.23
C GLN A 71 -34.15 26.98 4.01
N MET A 72 -34.70 28.13 3.63
CA MET A 72 -36.15 28.35 3.56
C MET A 72 -36.84 27.59 2.41
N ASP A 73 -36.22 27.53 1.24
CA ASP A 73 -36.79 26.79 0.09
C ASP A 73 -36.75 25.27 0.33
N GLY A 74 -35.64 24.79 0.93
CA GLY A 74 -35.47 23.41 1.34
C GLY A 74 -36.51 22.98 2.39
N SER A 75 -36.69 23.80 3.44
CA SER A 75 -37.68 23.52 4.50
C SER A 75 -39.12 23.56 3.98
N ALA A 76 -39.46 24.49 3.07
CA ALA A 76 -40.77 24.55 2.43
C ALA A 76 -41.06 23.29 1.57
N SER A 77 -40.06 22.78 0.84
CA SER A 77 -40.20 21.56 0.03
C SER A 77 -40.35 20.30 0.89
N ALA A 78 -39.57 20.16 1.96
CA ALA A 78 -39.67 19.04 2.91
C ALA A 78 -41.01 19.03 3.64
N PHE A 79 -41.51 20.21 4.03
CA PHE A 79 -42.82 20.36 4.66
C PHE A 79 -43.97 20.05 3.69
N ALA A 80 -43.84 20.44 2.41
CA ALA A 80 -44.83 20.10 1.38
C ALA A 80 -44.90 18.57 1.12
N GLU A 81 -43.76 17.86 1.13
CA GLU A 81 -43.73 16.40 0.99
C GLU A 81 -44.35 15.70 2.22
N ALA A 82 -44.12 16.23 3.44
CA ALA A 82 -44.78 15.75 4.65
C ALA A 82 -46.32 15.92 4.60
N LEU A 83 -46.81 17.07 4.13
CA LEU A 83 -48.25 17.31 3.96
C LEU A 83 -48.88 16.40 2.90
N ARG A 84 -48.14 16.08 1.84
CA ARG A 84 -48.56 15.11 0.82
C ARG A 84 -48.65 13.69 1.40
N GLY A 85 -47.63 13.27 2.16
CA GLY A 85 -47.63 11.98 2.84
C GLY A 85 -48.78 11.86 3.86
N ARG A 86 -49.03 12.93 4.63
CA ARG A 86 -50.19 13.02 5.54
C ARG A 86 -51.53 12.84 4.83
N LYS A 87 -51.70 13.44 3.64
CA LYS A 87 -52.92 13.30 2.83
C LYS A 87 -53.12 11.86 2.34
N GLN A 88 -52.04 11.15 2.03
CA GLN A 88 -52.08 9.74 1.61
C GLN A 88 -52.33 8.77 2.79
N LEU A 89 -51.89 9.15 4.00
CA LEU A 89 -52.09 8.36 5.22
C LEU A 89 -53.54 8.38 5.74
N GLY A 90 -54.39 9.32 5.30
CA GLY A 90 -55.83 9.30 5.58
C GLY A 90 -56.26 9.63 7.02
N SER A 91 -55.42 10.33 7.78
CA SER A 91 -55.67 10.94 9.10
C SER A 91 -56.24 10.03 10.21
N ALA A 92 -55.38 9.55 11.10
CA ALA A 92 -55.81 9.09 12.44
C ALA A 92 -54.70 9.13 13.52
N ASP A 93 -53.46 9.54 13.23
CA ASP A 93 -52.37 9.49 14.21
C ASP A 93 -52.20 10.86 14.92
N PRO A 94 -52.55 10.98 16.22
CA PRO A 94 -52.49 12.26 16.95
C PRO A 94 -51.09 12.85 17.02
N SER A 95 -50.06 11.99 16.99
CA SER A 95 -48.66 12.38 17.07
C SER A 95 -48.22 13.15 15.83
N VAL A 96 -48.68 12.74 14.64
CA VAL A 96 -48.38 13.39 13.37
C VAL A 96 -49.06 14.75 13.30
N GLU A 97 -50.33 14.83 13.70
CA GLU A 97 -51.10 16.09 13.73
C GLU A 97 -50.47 17.14 14.64
N LYS A 98 -50.08 16.73 15.85
CA LYS A 98 -49.36 17.60 16.78
C LYS A 98 -48.07 18.11 16.15
N ARG A 99 -47.28 17.23 15.54
CA ARG A 99 -45.99 17.59 14.95
C ARG A 99 -46.12 18.50 13.72
N VAL A 100 -47.15 18.32 12.90
CA VAL A 100 -47.42 19.21 11.76
C VAL A 100 -47.70 20.62 12.25
N ASN A 101 -48.50 20.77 13.31
CA ASN A 101 -48.82 22.09 13.88
C ASN A 101 -47.58 22.77 14.50
N GLU A 102 -46.75 22.01 15.21
CA GLU A 102 -45.47 22.51 15.75
C GLU A 102 -44.52 23.00 14.64
N VAL A 103 -44.33 22.21 13.57
CA VAL A 103 -43.45 22.62 12.46
C VAL A 103 -44.06 23.78 11.65
N ALA A 104 -45.39 23.80 11.46
CA ALA A 104 -46.07 24.92 10.80
C ALA A 104 -45.87 26.25 11.54
N THR A 105 -45.99 26.24 12.88
CA THR A 105 -45.75 27.43 13.71
C THR A 105 -44.29 27.87 13.69
N LEU A 106 -43.34 26.92 13.70
CA LEU A 106 -41.92 27.21 13.55
C LEU A 106 -41.61 27.85 12.19
N LEU A 107 -42.12 27.30 11.10
CA LEU A 107 -41.92 27.85 9.76
C LEU A 107 -42.53 29.25 9.60
N ALA A 108 -43.71 29.49 10.19
CA ALA A 108 -44.33 30.81 10.24
C ALA A 108 -43.45 31.82 11.01
N SER A 109 -42.84 31.41 12.12
CA SER A 109 -41.89 32.26 12.89
C SER A 109 -40.63 32.61 12.09
N LYS A 110 -40.21 31.73 11.18
CA LYS A 110 -39.04 31.90 10.30
C LYS A 110 -39.36 32.61 8.96
N LYS A 111 -40.55 33.19 8.83
CA LYS A 111 -41.05 33.91 7.63
C LYS A 111 -41.22 33.05 6.37
N VAL A 112 -41.33 31.72 6.51
CA VAL A 112 -41.72 30.86 5.38
C VAL A 112 -43.22 31.03 5.16
N THR A 113 -43.61 31.53 3.98
CA THR A 113 -45.01 31.84 3.68
C THR A 113 -45.78 30.60 3.21
N PRO A 114 -47.10 30.51 3.49
CA PRO A 114 -47.94 29.45 2.92
C PRO A 114 -47.91 29.41 1.38
N ALA A 115 -47.66 30.55 0.73
CA ALA A 115 -47.48 30.64 -0.72
C ALA A 115 -46.24 29.88 -1.21
N GLN A 116 -45.11 29.96 -0.49
CA GLN A 116 -43.88 29.22 -0.82
C GLN A 116 -44.06 27.71 -0.65
N VAL A 117 -44.76 27.28 0.41
CA VAL A 117 -45.09 25.85 0.61
C VAL A 117 -45.98 25.34 -0.53
N ASN A 118 -46.99 26.12 -0.94
CA ASN A 118 -47.88 25.76 -2.05
C ASN A 118 -47.18 25.78 -3.41
N GLN A 119 -46.20 26.67 -3.61
CA GLN A 119 -45.36 26.67 -4.81
C GLN A 119 -44.42 25.46 -4.83
N ALA A 120 -43.78 25.14 -3.71
CA ALA A 120 -42.96 23.94 -3.57
C ALA A 120 -43.78 22.67 -3.82
N ALA A 121 -45.02 22.61 -3.30
CA ALA A 121 -45.93 21.50 -3.52
C ALA A 121 -46.26 21.25 -5.01
N LYS A 122 -46.32 22.31 -5.83
CA LYS A 122 -46.55 22.20 -7.28
C LYS A 122 -45.34 21.69 -8.06
N LEU A 123 -44.13 21.82 -7.51
CA LEU A 123 -42.87 21.40 -8.12
C LEU A 123 -42.48 19.96 -7.75
N LEU A 124 -43.21 19.31 -6.85
CA LEU A 124 -42.94 17.95 -6.40
C LEU A 124 -43.49 16.90 -7.40
N GLY A 125 -42.60 16.01 -7.88
CA GLY A 125 -42.90 14.92 -8.82
C GLY A 125 -43.47 13.65 -8.15
N LYS A 126 -42.91 12.47 -8.44
CA LYS A 126 -43.24 11.22 -7.72
C LYS A 126 -42.73 11.28 -6.26
N PRO A 127 -43.38 10.60 -5.30
CA PRO A 127 -42.98 10.64 -3.89
C PRO A 127 -41.52 10.18 -3.72
N ARG A 128 -40.74 10.93 -2.96
CA ARG A 128 -39.29 10.70 -2.81
C ARG A 128 -38.96 10.19 -1.41
N ALA A 129 -38.07 9.19 -1.33
CA ALA A 129 -37.50 8.77 -0.05
C ALA A 129 -36.60 9.89 0.53
N LEU A 130 -36.57 10.01 1.86
CA LEU A 130 -35.64 10.92 2.54
C LEU A 130 -34.20 10.64 2.08
N PRO A 131 -33.45 11.66 1.61
CA PRO A 131 -32.04 11.47 1.27
C PRO A 131 -31.25 11.15 2.55
N LEU A 132 -30.56 10.00 2.57
CA LEU A 132 -29.63 9.63 3.63
C LEU A 132 -28.54 10.70 3.74
N THR A 133 -28.70 11.59 4.72
CA THR A 133 -27.67 12.56 5.12
C THR A 133 -27.32 12.28 6.58
N ALA A 134 -26.02 12.38 6.89
CA ALA A 134 -25.35 12.06 8.16
C ALA A 134 -26.05 12.62 9.44
N PRO A 135 -25.79 12.06 10.63
CA PRO A 135 -26.65 12.22 11.81
C PRO A 135 -26.70 13.67 12.33
N SER A 136 -27.91 14.16 12.59
CA SER A 136 -28.16 15.41 13.30
C SER A 136 -27.93 15.27 14.82
N PRO A 137 -27.54 16.35 15.53
CA PRO A 137 -27.36 16.34 16.97
C PRO A 137 -28.71 16.27 17.71
N VAL A 138 -28.71 15.51 18.81
CA VAL A 138 -29.86 15.35 19.73
C VAL A 138 -30.03 16.64 20.55
N MET A 139 -31.25 17.19 20.56
CA MET A 139 -31.69 18.17 21.56
C MET A 139 -32.04 17.43 22.86
N PRO A 140 -31.48 17.77 24.04
CA PRO A 140 -31.92 17.18 25.30
C PRO A 140 -33.20 17.89 25.78
N THR A 141 -34.27 17.12 26.02
CA THR A 141 -35.40 17.54 26.86
C THR A 141 -35.11 17.21 28.33
N PRO A 142 -35.57 18.02 29.30
CA PRO A 142 -35.27 17.79 30.71
C PRO A 142 -36.22 16.73 31.30
N ALA A 143 -35.68 15.69 31.94
CA ALA A 143 -36.46 14.78 32.78
C ALA A 143 -35.63 14.33 34.00
N GLU A 144 -36.02 14.89 35.14
CA GLU A 144 -36.03 14.36 36.52
C GLU A 144 -34.89 13.44 37.00
N VAL A 145 -34.03 14.00 37.85
CA VAL A 145 -33.05 13.25 38.65
C VAL A 145 -33.72 12.80 39.96
N VAL A 146 -33.89 11.50 40.13
CA VAL A 146 -34.12 10.88 41.45
C VAL A 146 -32.76 10.56 42.06
N VAL A 147 -32.53 11.07 43.27
CA VAL A 147 -31.27 10.98 44.02
C VAL A 147 -31.23 9.69 44.85
N ALA A 148 -30.07 9.03 44.90
CA ALA A 148 -29.70 8.17 46.02
C ALA A 148 -28.24 8.44 46.47
N SER A 149 -28.16 9.21 47.56
CA SER A 149 -27.19 9.16 48.67
C SER A 149 -25.69 8.97 48.39
N GLY A 150 -24.95 10.07 48.55
CA GLY A 150 -23.53 10.08 48.89
C GLY A 150 -23.21 11.33 49.73
N VAL A 151 -22.77 11.11 50.97
CA VAL A 151 -22.55 12.12 52.02
C VAL A 151 -21.32 13.00 51.69
N GLY A 152 -21.46 14.32 51.89
CA GLY A 152 -20.36 15.20 52.31
C GLY A 152 -19.88 16.29 51.33
N GLN A 153 -20.42 17.52 51.51
CA GLN A 153 -19.76 18.86 51.51
C GLN A 153 -18.50 19.08 50.64
N SER A 154 -18.28 20.17 49.91
CA SER A 154 -18.89 21.51 49.90
C SER A 154 -18.51 22.28 48.62
N SER A 155 -19.39 23.22 48.29
CA SER A 155 -19.36 24.31 47.30
C SER A 155 -18.02 24.95 46.89
N MET A 156 -17.83 25.11 45.58
CA MET A 156 -17.62 26.39 44.86
C MET A 156 -17.35 26.07 43.37
N SER A 157 -18.27 26.41 42.46
CA SER A 157 -17.98 26.42 41.01
C SER A 157 -18.35 27.78 40.43
N THR A 158 -17.33 28.44 39.90
CA THR A 158 -17.40 29.61 39.02
C THR A 158 -17.93 29.19 37.65
N PRO A 159 -18.73 30.02 36.94
CA PRO A 159 -19.13 29.70 35.58
C PRO A 159 -17.95 29.98 34.63
N VAL A 160 -17.44 28.94 33.97
CA VAL A 160 -16.57 29.10 32.79
C VAL A 160 -17.46 29.42 31.60
N VAL A 161 -17.39 30.67 31.14
CA VAL A 161 -18.00 31.14 29.89
C VAL A 161 -17.08 30.74 28.73
N GLN A 162 -17.64 30.07 27.72
CA GLN A 162 -16.94 29.66 26.51
C GLN A 162 -16.78 30.87 25.57
N GLY A 163 -15.55 31.35 25.39
CA GLY A 163 -15.25 32.49 24.52
C GLY A 163 -15.30 32.11 23.04
N VAL A 164 -16.07 32.87 22.25
CA VAL A 164 -16.17 32.77 20.80
C VAL A 164 -15.00 33.56 20.17
N PHE A 165 -14.19 32.89 19.34
CA PHE A 165 -13.08 33.51 18.61
C PHE A 165 -13.61 34.35 17.43
N GLN A 166 -13.35 35.66 17.44
CA GLN A 166 -13.73 36.61 16.39
C GLN A 166 -12.47 37.14 15.66
N PRO A 167 -12.23 36.72 14.39
CA PRO A 167 -11.01 37.05 13.64
C PRO A 167 -10.82 38.54 13.31
N SER A 168 -11.87 39.37 13.43
CA SER A 168 -11.82 40.79 13.07
C SER A 168 -11.32 41.70 14.18
N GLN A 169 -11.00 41.17 15.36
CA GLN A 169 -10.53 41.95 16.52
C GLN A 169 -9.21 41.44 17.11
N ASP A 170 -8.49 40.59 16.38
CA ASP A 170 -7.18 40.09 16.82
C ASP A 170 -6.07 41.12 16.55
N ALA A 171 -5.51 41.68 17.63
CA ALA A 171 -4.44 42.67 17.60
C ALA A 171 -3.03 42.05 17.65
N THR A 172 -2.89 40.73 17.52
CA THR A 172 -1.58 40.07 17.54
C THR A 172 -1.05 39.79 16.13
N GLN A 173 -0.50 40.84 15.50
CA GLN A 173 0.43 40.68 14.37
C GLN A 173 1.81 41.23 14.73
N LEU A 174 2.84 40.42 14.48
CA LEU A 174 4.24 40.81 14.56
C LEU A 174 4.56 41.83 13.45
N ARG A 175 4.77 43.09 13.83
CA ARG A 175 5.35 44.11 12.95
C ARG A 175 6.88 44.00 13.00
N PRO A 176 7.58 43.93 11.85
CA PRO A 176 9.03 44.12 11.83
C PRO A 176 9.35 45.57 12.20
N ALA A 177 10.26 45.77 13.15
CA ALA A 177 10.78 47.07 13.53
C ALA A 177 11.76 47.57 12.46
N SER A 178 11.24 48.31 11.48
CA SER A 178 12.06 49.13 10.57
C SER A 178 12.18 50.53 11.15
N THR A 179 13.38 50.88 11.63
CA THR A 179 13.79 52.28 11.84
C THR A 179 13.99 52.93 10.48
N VAL A 180 12.91 53.49 9.94
CA VAL A 180 12.96 54.49 8.88
C VAL A 180 12.57 55.81 9.53
N VAL A 181 13.56 56.68 9.70
CA VAL A 181 13.35 58.07 10.11
C VAL A 181 12.90 58.81 8.85
N ASP A 182 11.60 59.01 8.69
CA ASP A 182 11.06 59.96 7.73
C ASP A 182 11.22 61.38 8.30
N VAL A 183 12.12 62.15 7.69
CA VAL A 183 12.27 63.58 7.89
C VAL A 183 11.36 64.27 6.87
N ALA A 184 10.28 64.88 7.34
CA ALA A 184 9.54 65.91 6.59
C ALA A 184 10.05 67.31 6.98
N PRO A 185 10.14 68.26 6.04
CA PRO A 185 10.97 69.45 6.18
C PRO A 185 10.24 70.54 6.98
N LEU A 186 10.84 70.99 8.07
CA LEU A 186 10.51 72.25 8.71
C LEU A 186 11.62 73.25 8.44
N ASN A 187 11.31 74.12 7.49
CA ASN A 187 12.00 75.37 7.27
C ASN A 187 11.92 76.21 8.55
N GLN A 188 13.06 76.34 9.25
CA GLN A 188 13.38 77.38 10.21
C GLN A 188 14.86 77.21 10.58
N THR A 189 15.66 78.26 10.41
CA THR A 189 16.90 78.47 11.16
C THR A 189 16.53 78.93 12.57
N PRO A 190 16.94 78.20 13.62
CA PRO A 190 17.22 78.83 14.91
C PRO A 190 18.57 78.35 15.49
N GLY A 191 19.11 79.11 16.45
CA GLY A 191 20.45 78.92 17.02
C GLY A 191 20.76 77.47 17.41
N ALA A 192 21.96 77.02 17.06
CA ALA A 192 22.43 75.68 17.39
C ALA A 192 22.40 75.47 18.90
N SER A 193 21.64 74.47 19.35
CA SER A 193 21.62 74.07 20.74
C SER A 193 22.99 73.55 21.17
N GLY A 194 23.33 73.66 22.45
CA GLY A 194 24.60 73.17 22.98
C GLY A 194 24.88 71.68 22.67
N ASP A 195 23.84 70.86 22.57
CA ASP A 195 23.93 69.44 22.20
C ASP A 195 24.23 69.24 20.71
N ASP A 196 23.65 70.05 19.82
CA ASP A 196 23.96 70.00 18.38
C ASP A 196 25.43 70.37 18.11
N LEU A 197 25.95 71.36 18.85
CA LEU A 197 27.36 71.75 18.76
C LEU A 197 28.27 70.64 19.29
N TYR A 198 27.88 69.92 20.35
CA TYR A 198 28.64 68.78 20.85
C TYR A 198 28.70 67.63 19.81
N GLN A 199 27.57 67.30 19.18
CA GLN A 199 27.52 66.27 18.13
C GLN A 199 28.35 66.65 16.90
N ARG A 200 28.27 67.91 16.45
CA ARG A 200 29.13 68.43 15.37
C ARG A 200 30.62 68.36 15.72
N GLY A 201 30.99 68.64 16.97
CA GLY A 201 32.37 68.51 17.44
C GLY A 201 32.87 67.06 17.39
N ILE A 202 32.02 66.09 17.73
CA ILE A 202 32.33 64.65 17.60
C ILE A 202 32.49 64.26 16.13
N GLU A 203 31.64 64.78 15.25
CA GLU A 203 31.72 64.51 13.81
C GLU A 203 32.98 65.10 13.17
N GLN A 204 33.41 66.29 13.60
CA GLN A 204 34.68 66.88 13.15
C GLN A 204 35.88 66.10 13.69
N LEU A 205 35.77 65.57 14.91
CA LEU A 205 36.80 64.71 15.49
C LEU A 205 36.89 63.36 14.76
N SER A 206 35.76 62.78 14.32
CA SER A 206 35.75 61.53 13.54
C SER A 206 36.30 61.71 12.13
N LYS A 207 36.15 62.90 11.54
CA LYS A 207 36.77 63.29 10.26
C LYS A 207 38.28 63.57 10.36
N GLY A 208 38.85 63.57 11.56
CA GLY A 208 40.29 63.82 11.78
C GLY A 208 40.67 65.30 11.87
N ASP A 209 39.71 66.22 11.68
CA ASP A 209 39.92 67.67 11.72
C ASP A 209 39.92 68.20 13.15
N ARG A 210 41.01 67.90 13.88
CA ARG A 210 41.17 68.24 15.31
C ARG A 210 41.05 69.74 15.60
N GLN A 211 41.49 70.60 14.67
CA GLN A 211 41.40 72.05 14.84
C GLN A 211 39.96 72.56 14.71
N ALA A 212 39.19 72.01 13.75
CA ALA A 212 37.77 72.32 13.59
C ALA A 212 36.92 71.73 14.72
N ALA A 213 37.27 70.54 15.23
CA ALA A 213 36.63 69.97 16.41
C ALA A 213 36.84 70.85 17.66
N LEU A 214 38.04 71.41 17.84
CA LEU A 214 38.36 72.28 18.97
C LEU A 214 37.57 73.60 18.96
N THR A 215 37.37 74.21 17.78
CA THR A 215 36.57 75.44 17.67
C THR A 215 35.10 75.18 17.96
N VAL A 216 34.55 74.07 17.45
CA VAL A 216 33.16 73.67 17.70
C VAL A 216 32.94 73.26 19.16
N PHE A 217 33.88 72.57 19.80
CA PHE A 217 33.81 72.25 21.23
C PHE A 217 33.93 73.48 22.13
N LYS A 218 34.69 74.50 21.74
CA LYS A 218 34.71 75.82 22.43
C LYS A 218 33.37 76.55 22.32
N GLN A 219 32.70 76.45 21.17
CA GLN A 219 31.35 76.99 20.98
C GLN A 219 30.32 76.22 21.82
N ALA A 220 30.39 74.89 21.85
CA ALA A 220 29.56 74.06 22.72
C ALA A 220 29.75 74.40 24.22
N TRP A 221 30.97 74.75 24.63
CA TRP A 221 31.27 75.17 26.00
C TRP A 221 30.60 76.50 26.39
N GLN A 222 30.31 77.39 25.43
CA GLN A 222 29.56 78.62 25.71
C GLN A 222 28.10 78.34 26.09
N HIS A 223 27.55 77.19 25.64
CA HIS A 223 26.20 76.72 25.95
C HIS A 223 26.16 75.75 27.15
N GLN A 224 27.19 75.73 28.00
CA GLN A 224 27.34 74.78 29.11
C GLN A 224 26.11 74.67 30.04
N GLY A 225 25.31 75.73 30.18
CA GLY A 225 24.11 75.74 31.01
C GLY A 225 22.96 74.86 30.49
N GLU A 226 22.96 74.54 29.19
CA GLU A 226 21.92 73.75 28.53
C GLU A 226 22.29 72.26 28.44
N LEU A 227 23.57 71.91 28.61
CA LEU A 227 24.07 70.54 28.50
C LEU A 227 23.84 69.72 29.78
N ASP A 228 23.48 68.46 29.58
CA ASP A 228 23.42 67.44 30.63
C ASP A 228 24.76 67.30 31.40
N PRO A 229 24.77 67.08 32.72
CA PRO A 229 26.00 67.00 33.51
C PRO A 229 27.00 65.94 33.03
N ALA A 230 26.54 64.83 32.42
CA ALA A 230 27.42 63.83 31.87
C ALA A 230 28.11 64.33 30.58
N ILE A 231 27.37 65.00 29.71
CA ILE A 231 27.89 65.58 28.45
C ILE A 231 28.90 66.70 28.76
N ARG A 232 28.63 67.51 29.79
CA ARG A 232 29.54 68.55 30.26
C ARG A 232 30.90 68.00 30.73
N ASN A 233 30.89 66.89 31.47
CA ASN A 233 32.13 66.22 31.89
C ASN A 233 32.87 65.64 30.69
N ALA A 234 32.16 64.97 29.77
CA ALA A 234 32.76 64.43 28.55
C ALA A 234 33.35 65.53 27.64
N LEU A 235 32.69 66.68 27.53
CA LEU A 235 33.19 67.84 26.77
C LEU A 235 34.45 68.43 27.41
N LYS A 236 34.48 68.53 28.74
CA LYS A 236 35.66 68.99 29.49
C LYS A 236 36.86 68.05 29.30
N ASP A 237 36.63 66.73 29.34
CA ASP A 237 37.68 65.73 29.11
C ASP A 237 38.19 65.77 27.67
N LYS A 238 37.30 65.99 26.70
CA LYS A 238 37.67 66.17 25.27
C LYS A 238 38.46 67.45 25.01
N LEU A 239 38.08 68.57 25.62
CA LEU A 239 38.85 69.82 25.51
C LEU A 239 40.24 69.68 26.14
N THR A 240 40.32 69.03 27.29
CA THR A 240 41.59 68.79 28.00
C THR A 240 42.50 67.85 27.22
N SER A 241 41.98 66.77 26.64
CA SER A 241 42.76 65.85 25.81
C SER A 241 43.21 66.48 24.48
N LEU A 242 42.37 67.29 23.84
CA LEU A 242 42.73 68.01 22.61
C LEU A 242 43.75 69.13 22.86
N GLN A 243 43.73 69.77 24.04
CA GLN A 243 44.76 70.73 24.45
C GLN A 243 46.05 70.05 24.91
N ALA A 244 45.97 68.90 25.60
CA ALA A 244 47.14 68.13 25.99
C ALA A 244 47.91 67.59 24.77
N ALA A 245 47.20 67.29 23.66
CA ALA A 245 47.81 66.88 22.40
C ALA A 245 48.48 68.04 21.62
N GLN A 246 48.31 69.31 22.01
CA GLN A 246 49.08 70.46 21.47
C GLN A 246 50.41 70.68 22.19
N GLY A 247 50.67 70.00 23.31
CA GLY A 247 52.00 69.84 23.87
C GLY A 247 52.72 68.71 23.13
N GLY A 248 53.47 69.06 22.07
CA GLY A 248 54.30 68.09 21.37
C GLY A 248 55.28 67.40 22.35
N PRO A 249 55.59 66.11 22.15
CA PRO A 249 56.58 65.42 22.98
C PRO A 249 57.93 66.12 22.83
N GLU A 250 58.44 66.58 23.97
CA GLU A 250 59.77 67.12 24.15
C GLU A 250 60.79 66.07 23.67
N SER A 251 61.45 66.38 22.56
CA SER A 251 62.47 65.53 21.96
C SER A 251 63.72 65.52 22.83
N ILE A 252 63.94 64.43 23.55
CA ILE A 252 65.21 64.13 24.21
C ILE A 252 66.22 63.73 23.11
N PRO A 253 67.44 64.31 23.06
CA PRO A 253 68.41 63.99 22.03
C PRO A 253 68.91 62.54 22.19
N ALA A 254 68.87 61.80 21.07
CA ALA A 254 69.38 60.45 20.95
C ALA A 254 70.89 60.42 21.18
N VAL A 255 71.32 59.65 22.18
CA VAL A 255 72.70 59.19 22.29
C VAL A 255 72.89 58.08 21.26
N ALA A 256 73.90 58.22 20.40
CA ALA A 256 74.23 57.25 19.35
C ALA A 256 74.63 55.91 19.95
N ALA A 257 73.76 54.90 19.81
CA ALA A 257 74.08 53.49 20.05
C ALA A 257 74.73 52.89 18.80
N THR A 258 75.73 52.04 18.98
CA THR A 258 76.41 51.25 17.94
C THR A 258 75.44 50.39 17.10
N PRO A 259 75.72 50.11 15.80
CA PRO A 259 74.80 49.41 14.89
C PRO A 259 74.38 47.99 15.35
N GLU A 260 75.22 47.30 16.12
CA GLU A 260 74.91 45.97 16.69
C GLU A 260 73.88 46.04 17.83
N GLN A 261 73.94 47.08 18.67
CA GLN A 261 72.95 47.29 19.74
C GLN A 261 71.59 47.72 19.19
N GLN A 262 71.56 48.45 18.07
CA GLN A 262 70.31 48.83 17.40
C GLN A 262 69.59 47.64 16.76
N ALA A 263 70.33 46.67 16.19
CA ALA A 263 69.77 45.44 15.61
C ALA A 263 69.15 44.53 16.69
N GLU A 264 69.86 44.30 17.80
CA GLU A 264 69.36 43.49 18.94
C GLU A 264 68.13 44.14 19.60
N LEU A 265 68.09 45.47 19.71
CA LEU A 265 66.93 46.21 20.22
C LEU A 265 65.72 46.14 19.27
N ALA A 266 65.93 46.15 17.95
CA ALA A 266 64.86 46.05 16.96
C ALA A 266 64.23 44.65 16.90
N GLU A 267 65.04 43.59 16.95
CA GLU A 267 64.52 42.21 17.03
C GLU A 267 63.77 41.95 18.33
N ARG A 268 64.27 42.49 19.44
CA ARG A 268 63.59 42.47 20.74
C ARG A 268 62.22 43.17 20.70
N GLN A 269 62.12 44.32 20.03
CA GLN A 269 60.85 45.04 19.89
C GLN A 269 59.85 44.27 19.02
N ARG A 270 60.31 43.65 17.92
CA ARG A 270 59.48 42.81 17.04
C ARG A 270 58.89 41.63 17.81
N TRP A 271 59.74 40.84 18.46
CA TRP A 271 59.30 39.70 19.26
C TRP A 271 58.38 40.11 20.43
N MET A 272 58.63 41.26 21.07
CA MET A 272 57.71 41.75 22.10
C MET A 272 56.36 42.08 21.50
N SER A 273 56.31 42.80 20.38
CA SER A 273 55.04 43.14 19.71
C SER A 273 54.27 41.89 19.28
N GLU A 274 54.96 40.88 18.74
CA GLU A 274 54.37 39.62 18.31
C GLU A 274 53.84 38.81 19.48
N VAL A 275 54.62 38.62 20.54
CA VAL A 275 54.18 37.90 21.75
C VAL A 275 53.03 38.63 22.44
N THR A 276 53.08 39.96 22.55
CA THR A 276 51.97 40.72 23.14
C THR A 276 50.73 40.70 22.27
N GLY A 277 50.89 40.70 20.93
CA GLY A 277 49.81 40.59 19.96
C GLY A 277 49.13 39.22 20.03
N GLU A 278 49.90 38.14 19.99
CA GLU A 278 49.39 36.76 20.12
C GLU A 278 48.71 36.53 21.48
N ILE A 279 49.22 37.13 22.57
CA ILE A 279 48.56 37.07 23.89
C ILE A 279 47.27 37.89 23.88
N SER A 280 47.24 39.08 23.26
CA SER A 280 45.99 39.85 23.17
C SER A 280 44.95 39.14 22.31
N ASP A 281 45.37 38.54 21.19
CA ASP A 281 44.51 37.79 20.29
C ASP A 281 44.00 36.51 20.98
N ALA A 282 44.85 35.80 21.71
CA ALA A 282 44.43 34.68 22.54
C ALA A 282 43.40 35.09 23.61
N LYS A 283 43.52 36.30 24.18
CA LYS A 283 42.55 36.84 25.13
C LYS A 283 41.18 37.14 24.50
N THR A 284 41.10 37.52 23.22
CA THR A 284 39.79 37.74 22.57
C THR A 284 38.99 36.46 22.41
N PHE A 285 39.66 35.30 22.30
CA PHE A 285 39.00 33.99 22.20
C PHE A 285 38.81 33.30 23.56
N ARG A 286 39.17 33.95 24.68
CA ARG A 286 39.09 33.37 26.04
C ARG A 286 37.67 32.92 26.39
N GLU A 287 36.66 33.68 25.99
CA GLU A 287 35.25 33.42 26.30
C GLU A 287 34.61 32.44 25.30
N SER A 288 34.99 32.51 24.02
CA SER A 288 34.41 31.68 22.96
C SER A 288 35.03 30.28 22.89
N GLU A 289 36.36 30.16 23.03
CA GLU A 289 37.11 28.92 22.86
C GLU A 289 38.26 28.77 23.88
N PRO A 290 37.95 28.61 25.19
CA PRO A 290 38.96 28.58 26.26
C PRO A 290 39.97 27.43 26.15
N LEU A 291 39.59 26.29 25.56
CA LEU A 291 40.50 25.15 25.34
C LEU A 291 41.55 25.45 24.27
N LEU A 292 41.13 26.04 23.14
CA LEU A 292 42.00 26.43 22.05
C LEU A 292 43.00 27.52 22.48
N VAL A 293 42.56 28.44 23.33
CA VAL A 293 43.42 29.48 23.92
C VAL A 293 44.53 28.88 24.78
N ALA A 294 44.23 27.84 25.56
CA ALA A 294 45.25 27.16 26.37
C ALA A 294 46.33 26.50 25.50
N GLU A 295 45.91 25.84 24.41
CA GLU A 295 46.82 25.24 23.42
C GLU A 295 47.68 26.30 22.72
N ARG A 296 47.06 27.38 22.22
CA ARG A 296 47.78 28.49 21.57
C ARG A 296 48.82 29.13 22.47
N LEU A 297 48.51 29.36 23.75
CA LEU A 297 49.46 29.93 24.70
C LEU A 297 50.63 28.97 25.02
N GLN A 298 50.37 27.65 25.05
CA GLN A 298 51.44 26.63 25.21
C GLN A 298 52.35 26.54 23.98
N ILE A 299 51.77 26.62 22.78
CA ILE A 299 52.53 26.70 21.53
C ILE A 299 53.38 27.97 21.50
N LEU A 300 52.80 29.12 21.89
CA LEU A 300 53.52 30.39 21.97
C LEU A 300 54.69 30.31 22.96
N ARG A 301 54.49 29.72 24.14
CA ARG A 301 55.56 29.47 25.13
C ARG A 301 56.69 28.64 24.53
N THR A 302 56.35 27.58 23.78
CA THR A 302 57.32 26.70 23.13
C THR A 302 58.08 27.46 22.05
N ARG A 303 57.40 28.26 21.23
CA ARG A 303 57.98 29.12 20.18
C ARG A 303 58.97 30.13 20.79
N VAL A 304 58.60 30.81 21.88
CA VAL A 304 59.47 31.77 22.59
C VAL A 304 60.66 31.08 23.24
N SER A 305 60.50 29.84 23.74
CA SER A 305 61.60 29.09 24.35
C SER A 305 62.67 28.64 23.34
N GLN A 306 62.27 28.39 22.09
CA GLN A 306 63.12 27.94 21.00
C GLN A 306 63.73 29.09 20.19
N ALA A 307 63.25 30.32 20.38
CA ALA A 307 63.77 31.49 19.68
C ALA A 307 65.20 31.84 20.11
N ASP A 308 66.04 32.19 19.14
CA ASP A 308 67.45 32.54 19.33
C ASP A 308 67.58 34.00 19.82
N LEU A 309 67.34 34.19 21.11
CA LEU A 309 67.26 35.48 21.80
C LEU A 309 68.24 35.50 22.98
N ASN A 310 68.74 36.68 23.34
CA ASN A 310 69.53 36.90 24.55
C ASN A 310 68.80 36.34 25.80
N GLY A 311 69.53 35.64 26.68
CA GLY A 311 68.97 34.87 27.80
C GLY A 311 68.07 35.69 28.74
N ASP A 312 68.41 36.96 28.96
CA ASP A 312 67.63 37.87 29.81
C ASP A 312 66.32 38.33 29.13
N VAL A 313 66.32 38.49 27.80
CA VAL A 313 65.14 38.90 27.03
C VAL A 313 64.16 37.75 26.88
N ARG A 314 64.67 36.53 26.61
CA ARG A 314 63.88 35.29 26.55
C ARG A 314 63.14 35.05 27.87
N GLN A 315 63.83 35.21 29.01
CA GLN A 315 63.22 35.00 30.33
C GLN A 315 62.11 36.02 30.64
N ARG A 316 62.28 37.28 30.21
CA ARG A 316 61.21 38.30 30.35
C ARG A 316 59.98 37.98 29.50
N MET A 317 60.16 37.40 28.32
CA MET A 317 59.04 36.98 27.47
C MET A 317 58.36 35.71 28.00
N LEU A 318 59.14 34.72 28.43
CA LEU A 318 58.61 33.50 29.06
C LEU A 318 57.83 33.81 30.32
N THR A 319 58.32 34.69 31.19
CA THR A 319 57.58 35.11 32.39
C THR A 319 56.27 35.83 32.06
N LEU A 320 56.23 36.59 30.97
CA LEU A 320 55.00 37.24 30.49
C LEU A 320 54.00 36.22 29.94
N VAL A 321 54.44 35.26 29.12
CA VAL A 321 53.61 34.16 28.60
C VAL A 321 53.14 33.23 29.73
N ASP A 322 54.01 32.88 30.68
CA ASP A 322 53.68 32.06 31.85
C ASP A 322 52.64 32.76 32.75
N ARG A 323 52.75 34.09 32.90
CA ARG A 323 51.72 34.89 33.58
C ARG A 323 50.39 34.85 32.83
N ALA A 324 50.39 34.91 31.50
CA ALA A 324 49.18 34.80 30.69
C ALA A 324 48.55 33.41 30.77
N ILE A 325 49.37 32.34 30.78
CA ILE A 325 48.92 30.94 30.95
C ILE A 325 48.28 30.76 32.32
N THR A 326 48.95 31.21 33.39
CA THR A 326 48.42 31.11 34.76
C THR A 326 47.12 31.91 34.95
N GLU A 327 47.04 33.12 34.39
CA GLU A 327 45.79 33.92 34.37
C GLU A 327 44.66 33.17 33.65
N HIS A 328 44.94 32.56 32.49
CA HIS A 328 43.97 31.77 31.74
C HIS A 328 43.55 30.49 32.46
N GLN A 329 44.47 29.83 33.16
CA GLN A 329 44.19 28.62 33.92
C GLN A 329 43.34 28.90 35.18
N ILE A 330 43.56 30.06 35.82
CA ILE A 330 42.67 30.58 36.87
C ILE A 330 41.28 30.83 36.29
N TYR A 331 41.19 31.45 35.12
CA TYR A 331 39.91 31.65 34.44
C TYR A 331 39.20 30.32 34.13
N MET A 332 39.92 29.31 33.63
CA MET A 332 39.36 27.99 33.33
C MET A 332 38.85 27.26 34.58
N THR A 333 39.56 27.38 35.70
CA THR A 333 39.15 26.75 36.97
C THR A 333 37.95 27.46 37.59
N GLN A 334 37.92 28.79 37.56
CA GLN A 334 36.79 29.58 38.06
C GLN A 334 35.52 29.39 37.22
N ASN A 335 35.66 29.29 35.90
CA ASN A 335 34.53 29.19 34.97
C ASN A 335 34.29 27.76 34.46
N ARG A 336 34.87 26.74 35.10
CA ARG A 336 34.81 25.34 34.63
C ARG A 336 33.39 24.88 34.27
N ALA A 337 32.42 25.16 35.14
CA ALA A 337 31.03 24.78 34.90
C ALA A 337 30.43 25.46 33.65
N ALA A 338 30.77 26.74 33.42
CA ALA A 338 30.33 27.46 32.23
C ALA A 338 30.99 26.93 30.95
N ILE A 339 32.28 26.57 31.03
CA ILE A 339 33.03 25.97 29.92
C ILE A 339 32.45 24.60 29.56
N ASP A 340 32.23 23.73 30.54
CA ASP A 340 31.63 22.40 30.36
C ASP A 340 30.21 22.50 29.81
N GLN A 341 29.44 23.52 30.21
CA GLN A 341 28.11 23.77 29.64
C GLN A 341 28.17 24.30 28.20
N ASN A 342 29.11 25.20 27.90
CA ASN A 342 29.24 25.78 26.55
C ASN A 342 29.73 24.73 25.54
N THR A 343 30.66 23.85 25.95
CA THR A 343 31.11 22.72 25.12
C THR A 343 29.96 21.75 24.84
N LYS A 344 29.15 21.38 25.84
CA LYS A 344 27.93 20.57 25.63
C LYS A 344 26.91 21.28 24.75
N ASN A 345 26.66 22.57 24.97
CA ASN A 345 25.74 23.35 24.15
C ASN A 345 26.21 23.41 22.69
N ARG A 346 27.53 23.52 22.45
CA ARG A 346 28.10 23.47 21.10
C ARG A 346 27.91 22.09 20.47
N GLN A 347 28.24 21.02 21.19
CA GLN A 347 28.01 19.64 20.72
C GLN A 347 26.54 19.39 20.38
N ILE A 348 25.61 19.83 21.24
CA ILE A 348 24.16 19.72 21.00
C ILE A 348 23.75 20.56 19.79
N LYS A 349 24.28 21.78 19.62
CA LYS A 349 23.98 22.60 18.44
C LYS A 349 24.49 21.97 17.15
N ASP A 350 25.70 21.42 17.18
CA ASP A 350 26.30 20.74 16.04
C ASP A 350 25.47 19.49 15.68
N GLU A 351 25.07 18.70 16.68
CA GLU A 351 24.17 17.54 16.53
C GLU A 351 22.81 17.96 15.95
N ILE A 352 22.17 18.99 16.52
CA ILE A 352 20.91 19.56 16.00
C ILE A 352 21.06 20.03 14.55
N SER A 353 22.18 20.69 14.22
CA SER A 353 22.41 21.16 12.85
C SER A 353 22.54 20.00 11.86
N LEU A 354 23.24 18.94 12.27
CA LEU A 354 23.41 17.74 11.46
C LEU A 354 22.10 16.96 11.30
N GLU A 355 21.30 16.84 12.35
CA GLU A 355 19.95 16.26 12.29
C GLU A 355 19.04 17.09 11.37
N GLN A 356 19.07 18.41 11.46
CA GLN A 356 18.29 19.30 10.59
C GLN A 356 18.69 19.13 9.12
N GLU A 357 19.99 19.07 8.82
CA GLU A 357 20.46 18.80 7.45
C GLU A 357 19.99 17.43 6.92
N GLN A 358 19.99 16.40 7.77
CA GLN A 358 19.46 15.08 7.39
C GLN A 358 17.95 15.14 7.13
N LYS A 359 17.18 15.80 8.01
CA LYS A 359 15.74 15.99 7.81
C LYS A 359 15.43 16.72 6.51
N VAL A 360 16.14 17.82 6.22
CA VAL A 360 15.97 18.55 4.95
C VAL A 360 16.26 17.66 3.74
N LYS A 361 17.27 16.80 3.79
CA LYS A 361 17.56 15.83 2.72
C LYS A 361 16.43 14.82 2.55
N VAL A 362 15.89 14.28 3.65
CA VAL A 362 14.74 13.37 3.63
C VAL A 362 13.50 14.07 3.06
N ASP A 363 13.20 15.29 3.50
CA ASP A 363 12.07 16.08 3.01
C ASP A 363 12.18 16.39 1.51
N GLN A 364 13.38 16.70 1.01
CA GLN A 364 13.63 16.87 -0.43
C GLN A 364 13.39 15.58 -1.22
N GLN A 365 13.80 14.43 -0.67
CA GLN A 365 13.52 13.13 -1.27
C GLN A 365 12.02 12.83 -1.27
N ILE A 366 11.33 13.07 -0.15
CA ILE A 366 9.87 12.92 -0.04
C ILE A 366 9.17 13.82 -1.07
N ALA A 367 9.58 15.08 -1.20
CA ALA A 367 9.00 16.00 -2.19
C ALA A 367 9.15 15.46 -3.63
N SER A 368 10.34 14.92 -3.97
CA SER A 368 10.54 14.31 -5.28
C SER A 368 9.66 13.08 -5.50
N LEU A 369 9.49 12.24 -4.46
CA LEU A 369 8.63 11.05 -4.54
C LEU A 369 7.15 11.42 -4.61
N VAL A 370 6.71 12.47 -3.92
CA VAL A 370 5.34 12.99 -4.00
C VAL A 370 5.03 13.48 -5.41
N GLU A 371 5.97 14.16 -6.08
CA GLU A 371 5.79 14.56 -7.47
C GLU A 371 5.66 13.34 -8.40
N THR A 372 6.54 12.34 -8.26
CA THR A 372 6.42 11.10 -9.03
C THR A 372 5.12 10.34 -8.74
N TYR A 373 4.63 10.40 -7.50
CA TYR A 373 3.35 9.83 -7.12
C TYR A 373 2.21 10.54 -7.84
N ASN A 374 2.20 11.88 -7.86
CA ASN A 374 1.17 12.66 -8.56
C ASN A 374 1.17 12.34 -10.06
N ASP A 375 2.34 12.27 -10.69
CA ASP A 375 2.49 11.88 -12.10
C ASP A 375 1.92 10.47 -12.39
N LEU A 376 2.16 9.50 -11.50
CA LEU A 376 1.65 8.13 -11.65
C LEU A 376 0.13 8.06 -11.42
N MET A 377 -0.39 8.86 -10.49
CA MET A 377 -1.82 8.99 -10.25
C MET A 377 -2.53 9.61 -11.46
N ASP A 378 -1.93 10.62 -12.09
CA ASP A 378 -2.44 11.25 -13.32
C ASP A 378 -2.44 10.29 -14.51
N LYS A 379 -1.45 9.39 -14.59
CA LYS A 379 -1.38 8.31 -15.59
C LYS A 379 -2.30 7.13 -15.30
N GLN A 380 -3.01 7.14 -14.17
CA GLN A 380 -3.83 6.02 -13.68
C GLN A 380 -3.02 4.73 -13.42
N GLU A 381 -1.72 4.84 -13.19
CA GLU A 381 -0.82 3.72 -12.87
C GLU A 381 -0.79 3.45 -11.35
N PHE A 382 -1.96 3.16 -10.78
CA PHE A 382 -2.17 3.14 -9.33
C PHE A 382 -1.31 2.11 -8.57
N MET A 383 -0.95 0.99 -9.22
CA MET A 383 -0.07 -0.02 -8.63
C MET A 383 1.34 0.53 -8.37
N GLN A 384 1.89 1.28 -9.33
CA GLN A 384 3.21 1.89 -9.19
C GLN A 384 3.14 3.06 -8.19
N ALA A 385 2.08 3.86 -8.24
CA ALA A 385 1.84 4.92 -7.25
C ALA A 385 1.81 4.35 -5.81
N GLU A 386 1.19 3.18 -5.59
CA GLU A 386 1.20 2.52 -4.28
C GLU A 386 2.63 2.12 -3.85
N THR A 387 3.48 1.68 -4.78
CA THR A 387 4.89 1.37 -4.45
C THR A 387 5.70 2.61 -4.08
N VAL A 388 5.52 3.72 -4.79
CA VAL A 388 6.17 5.00 -4.48
C VAL A 388 5.68 5.54 -3.12
N ALA A 389 4.37 5.47 -2.85
CA ALA A 389 3.81 5.84 -1.56
C ALA A 389 4.40 5.02 -0.39
N LYS A 390 4.65 3.72 -0.60
CA LYS A 390 5.33 2.87 0.39
C LYS A 390 6.80 3.25 0.58
N GLN A 391 7.50 3.70 -0.47
CA GLN A 391 8.86 4.20 -0.36
C GLN A 391 8.92 5.46 0.51
N VAL A 392 7.95 6.37 0.35
CA VAL A 392 7.80 7.56 1.22
C VAL A 392 7.62 7.13 2.68
N GLY A 393 6.76 6.14 2.95
CA GLY A 393 6.58 5.61 4.31
C GLY A 393 7.78 4.82 4.87
N ALA A 394 8.71 4.37 4.02
CA ALA A 394 9.95 3.76 4.46
C ALA A 394 11.02 4.81 4.83
N LEU A 395 10.97 6.00 4.20
CA LEU A 395 11.84 7.13 4.54
C LEU A 395 11.40 7.81 5.84
N ASP A 396 10.09 8.04 5.99
CA ASP A 396 9.51 8.63 7.21
C ASP A 396 8.25 7.84 7.64
N PRO A 397 8.38 6.88 8.57
CA PRO A 397 7.28 6.05 9.05
C PRO A 397 6.18 6.80 9.81
N ASP A 398 6.54 7.90 10.48
CA ASP A 398 5.60 8.68 11.32
C ASP A 398 4.91 9.81 10.53
N SER A 399 5.24 9.95 9.24
CA SER A 399 4.68 10.97 8.37
C SER A 399 3.19 10.77 8.10
N THR A 400 2.39 11.80 8.36
CA THR A 400 0.98 11.82 7.92
C THR A 400 0.88 11.79 6.39
N ILE A 401 1.85 12.38 5.69
CA ILE A 401 1.93 12.39 4.22
C ILE A 401 2.01 10.96 3.69
N ALA A 402 2.93 10.14 4.23
CA ALA A 402 3.07 8.74 3.81
C ALA A 402 1.76 7.95 3.95
N SER A 403 1.08 8.09 5.08
CA SER A 403 -0.20 7.41 5.33
C SER A 403 -1.28 7.83 4.34
N LEU A 404 -1.35 9.13 4.00
CA LEU A 404 -2.31 9.67 3.04
C LEU A 404 -2.04 9.17 1.62
N LEU A 405 -0.78 9.16 1.19
CA LEU A 405 -0.39 8.66 -0.14
C LEU A 405 -0.72 7.17 -0.29
N ILE A 406 -0.41 6.36 0.73
CA ILE A 406 -0.69 4.92 0.70
C ILE A 406 -2.21 4.67 0.64
N ALA A 407 -2.99 5.39 1.46
CA ALA A 407 -4.44 5.29 1.44
C ALA A 407 -5.03 5.76 0.10
N GLY A 408 -4.52 6.87 -0.44
CA GLY A 408 -4.91 7.46 -1.71
C GLY A 408 -4.70 6.51 -2.89
N ALA A 409 -3.47 6.01 -3.08
CA ALA A 409 -3.17 5.06 -4.16
C ALA A 409 -3.94 3.75 -4.01
N ARG A 410 -4.05 3.22 -2.78
CA ARG A 410 -4.82 1.99 -2.54
C ARG A 410 -6.30 2.17 -2.89
N ASN A 411 -6.90 3.30 -2.52
CA ASN A 411 -8.31 3.57 -2.83
C ASN A 411 -8.51 3.79 -4.33
N ALA A 412 -7.64 4.56 -4.99
CA ALA A 412 -7.72 4.78 -6.42
C ALA A 412 -7.57 3.46 -7.21
N ARG A 413 -6.60 2.61 -6.82
CA ARG A 413 -6.44 1.27 -7.40
C ARG A 413 -7.71 0.43 -7.26
N ARG A 414 -8.29 0.39 -6.06
CA ARG A 414 -9.52 -0.36 -5.80
C ARG A 414 -10.67 0.16 -6.65
N ILE A 415 -10.84 1.47 -6.76
CA ILE A 415 -11.88 2.08 -7.59
C ILE A 415 -11.71 1.65 -9.06
N GLY A 416 -10.48 1.75 -9.61
CA GLY A 416 -10.20 1.30 -10.97
C GLY A 416 -10.48 -0.20 -11.18
N GLU A 417 -10.10 -1.05 -10.22
CA GLU A 417 -10.43 -2.48 -10.25
C GLU A 417 -11.94 -2.74 -10.19
N TYR A 418 -12.68 -2.00 -9.35
CA TYR A 418 -14.14 -2.12 -9.28
C TYR A 418 -14.82 -1.72 -10.58
N GLU A 419 -14.35 -0.66 -11.24
CA GLU A 419 -14.85 -0.24 -12.54
C GLU A 419 -14.57 -1.29 -13.61
N ALA A 420 -13.34 -1.81 -13.68
CA ALA A 420 -12.98 -2.87 -14.62
C ALA A 420 -13.80 -4.16 -14.41
N ILE A 421 -13.99 -4.58 -13.16
CA ILE A 421 -14.84 -5.74 -12.82
C ILE A 421 -16.29 -5.46 -13.18
N ARG A 422 -16.78 -4.24 -12.96
CA ARG A 422 -18.15 -3.85 -13.34
C ARG A 422 -18.33 -3.95 -14.84
N THR A 423 -17.44 -3.37 -15.64
CA THR A 423 -17.50 -3.46 -17.10
C THR A 423 -17.42 -4.92 -17.57
N ALA A 424 -16.50 -5.71 -17.03
CA ALA A 424 -16.39 -7.13 -17.37
C ALA A 424 -17.65 -7.94 -17.00
N LYS A 425 -18.36 -7.55 -15.93
CA LYS A 425 -19.66 -8.15 -15.57
C LYS A 425 -20.76 -7.74 -16.55
N GLU A 426 -20.80 -6.47 -16.95
CA GLU A 426 -21.76 -5.97 -17.95
C GLU A 426 -21.54 -6.69 -19.29
N ASP A 427 -20.30 -6.76 -19.76
CA ASP A 427 -19.92 -7.46 -21.00
C ASP A 427 -20.26 -8.96 -20.91
N GLY A 428 -19.83 -9.64 -19.84
CA GLY A 428 -20.11 -11.05 -19.65
C GLY A 428 -21.61 -11.37 -19.52
N PHE A 429 -22.41 -10.46 -18.96
CA PHE A 429 -23.86 -10.59 -18.92
C PHE A 429 -24.48 -10.45 -20.31
N VAL A 430 -24.02 -9.47 -21.10
CA VAL A 430 -24.47 -9.29 -22.49
C VAL A 430 -24.10 -10.50 -23.34
N ASP A 431 -22.87 -11.00 -23.23
CA ASP A 431 -22.42 -12.20 -23.94
C ASP A 431 -23.27 -13.42 -23.59
N ALA A 432 -23.58 -13.62 -22.31
CA ALA A 432 -24.44 -14.71 -21.86
C ALA A 432 -25.87 -14.60 -22.43
N MET A 433 -26.46 -13.40 -22.44
CA MET A 433 -27.78 -13.18 -23.05
C MET A 433 -27.75 -13.38 -24.57
N LEU A 434 -26.68 -12.93 -25.24
CA LEU A 434 -26.48 -13.17 -26.67
C LEU A 434 -26.35 -14.66 -26.99
N ASP A 435 -25.69 -15.44 -26.15
CA ASP A 435 -25.60 -16.90 -26.32
C ASP A 435 -26.94 -17.60 -26.12
N VAL A 436 -27.77 -17.12 -25.17
CA VAL A 436 -29.16 -17.58 -25.04
C VAL A 436 -29.93 -17.30 -26.33
N ASP A 437 -29.87 -16.09 -26.88
CA ASP A 437 -30.54 -15.73 -28.13
C ASP A 437 -30.01 -16.54 -29.33
N ARG A 438 -28.70 -16.79 -29.39
CA ARG A 438 -28.09 -17.65 -30.42
C ARG A 438 -28.57 -19.09 -30.33
N SER A 439 -28.79 -19.60 -29.12
CA SER A 439 -29.29 -20.96 -28.87
C SER A 439 -30.79 -21.08 -29.18
N ALA A 440 -31.55 -19.99 -29.05
CA ALA A 440 -32.96 -19.92 -29.41
C ALA A 440 -33.20 -19.97 -30.93
N ARG A 441 -32.14 -19.87 -31.75
CA ARG A 441 -32.24 -20.07 -33.20
C ARG A 441 -32.72 -21.50 -33.47
N PRO A 442 -33.88 -21.68 -34.12
CA PRO A 442 -34.37 -23.01 -34.47
C PRO A 442 -33.32 -23.76 -35.30
N MET A 443 -33.08 -25.02 -34.96
CA MET A 443 -32.21 -25.89 -35.75
C MET A 443 -32.88 -26.17 -37.10
N SER A 444 -32.12 -26.06 -38.20
CA SER A 444 -32.56 -26.54 -39.50
C SER A 444 -32.34 -28.06 -39.59
N ASP A 445 -33.26 -28.79 -40.20
CA ASP A 445 -33.13 -30.23 -40.46
C ASP A 445 -31.85 -30.58 -41.24
N GLU A 446 -31.32 -29.62 -42.02
CA GLU A 446 -30.09 -29.76 -42.80
C GLU A 446 -28.82 -29.84 -41.93
N ASN A 447 -28.84 -29.26 -40.72
CA ASN A 447 -27.70 -29.22 -39.79
C ASN A 447 -28.13 -29.55 -38.35
N SER A 448 -28.73 -30.73 -38.19
CA SER A 448 -29.23 -31.24 -36.89
C SER A 448 -28.11 -31.59 -35.89
N VAL A 449 -26.89 -31.83 -36.36
CA VAL A 449 -25.72 -32.13 -35.49
C VAL A 449 -24.59 -31.17 -35.81
N GLN A 450 -24.36 -30.23 -34.89
CA GLN A 450 -23.22 -29.32 -34.92
C GLN A 450 -22.19 -29.79 -33.91
N PHE A 451 -20.99 -30.11 -34.38
CA PHE A 451 -19.87 -30.47 -33.50
C PHE A 451 -19.10 -29.22 -33.09
N PRO A 452 -18.52 -29.19 -31.87
CA PRO A 452 -17.68 -28.09 -31.44
C PRO A 452 -16.41 -27.99 -32.31
N GLU A 453 -15.82 -26.79 -32.34
CA GLU A 453 -14.51 -26.60 -32.97
C GLU A 453 -13.46 -27.56 -32.38
N GLY A 454 -12.59 -28.11 -33.22
CA GLY A 454 -11.57 -29.11 -32.84
C GLY A 454 -12.11 -30.53 -32.62
N TRP A 455 -13.35 -30.84 -33.02
CA TRP A 455 -13.87 -32.22 -32.99
C TRP A 455 -13.06 -33.19 -33.85
N THR A 456 -12.62 -32.74 -35.03
CA THR A 456 -11.74 -33.48 -35.94
C THR A 456 -10.45 -33.92 -35.25
N ASP A 457 -9.80 -32.99 -34.56
CA ASP A 457 -8.52 -33.23 -33.89
C ASP A 457 -8.69 -34.23 -32.75
N LYS A 458 -9.83 -34.15 -32.03
CA LYS A 458 -10.18 -35.12 -30.99
C LYS A 458 -10.42 -36.51 -31.56
N LYS A 459 -11.09 -36.59 -32.72
CA LYS A 459 -11.33 -37.87 -33.44
C LYS A 459 -10.01 -38.50 -33.88
N GLU A 460 -9.14 -37.73 -34.54
CA GLU A 460 -7.85 -38.20 -35.03
C GLU A 460 -6.93 -38.64 -33.90
N ARG A 461 -6.86 -37.86 -32.82
CA ARG A 461 -6.07 -38.21 -31.63
C ARG A 461 -6.54 -39.52 -31.01
N ARG A 462 -7.85 -39.73 -30.93
CA ARG A 462 -8.43 -40.98 -30.42
C ARG A 462 -8.08 -42.17 -31.31
N LEU A 463 -8.21 -42.02 -32.63
CA LEU A 463 -7.87 -43.05 -33.60
C LEU A 463 -6.39 -43.44 -33.53
N ALA A 464 -5.49 -42.44 -33.51
CA ALA A 464 -4.05 -42.66 -33.38
C ALA A 464 -3.65 -43.29 -32.03
N SER A 465 -4.40 -43.02 -30.95
CA SER A 465 -4.20 -43.70 -29.68
C SER A 465 -4.63 -45.17 -29.75
N GLN A 466 -5.78 -45.45 -30.39
CA GLN A 466 -6.28 -46.81 -30.59
C GLN A 466 -5.35 -47.64 -31.47
N GLU A 467 -4.80 -47.03 -32.53
CA GLU A 467 -3.84 -47.66 -33.42
C GLU A 467 -2.54 -48.02 -32.69
N ARG A 468 -1.99 -47.09 -31.88
CA ARG A 468 -0.83 -47.37 -31.01
C ARG A 468 -1.10 -48.47 -29.99
N GLU A 469 -2.30 -48.52 -29.42
CA GLU A 469 -2.70 -49.57 -28.49
C GLU A 469 -2.83 -50.93 -29.22
N SER A 470 -3.31 -50.94 -30.46
CA SER A 470 -3.39 -52.15 -31.30
C SER A 470 -2.01 -52.68 -31.71
N GLN A 471 -1.05 -51.77 -31.89
CA GLN A 471 0.36 -52.09 -32.17
C GLN A 471 1.14 -52.44 -30.89
N ARG A 472 0.53 -52.35 -29.70
CA ARG A 472 1.17 -52.59 -28.41
C ARG A 472 1.45 -54.08 -28.20
N GLY A 473 2.69 -54.46 -28.48
CA GLY A 473 3.18 -55.84 -28.42
C GLY A 473 3.60 -56.43 -29.77
N MET A 474 3.52 -55.67 -30.87
CA MET A 474 4.10 -56.04 -32.16
C MET A 474 5.48 -55.39 -32.31
N SER A 475 6.47 -56.13 -32.82
CA SER A 475 7.72 -55.52 -33.29
C SER A 475 7.44 -54.61 -34.49
N SER A 476 8.26 -53.57 -34.68
CA SER A 476 8.17 -52.70 -35.86
C SER A 476 8.26 -53.49 -37.18
N ALA A 477 9.03 -54.58 -37.19
CA ALA A 477 9.14 -55.49 -38.33
C ALA A 477 7.85 -56.29 -38.56
N GLU A 478 7.17 -56.73 -37.49
CA GLU A 478 5.89 -57.44 -37.59
C GLU A 478 4.78 -56.53 -38.09
N ALA A 479 4.75 -55.27 -37.63
CA ALA A 479 3.82 -54.26 -38.15
C ALA A 479 4.03 -54.00 -39.66
N ALA A 480 5.29 -53.95 -40.11
CA ALA A 480 5.61 -53.82 -41.54
C ALA A 480 5.14 -55.03 -42.37
N ILE A 481 5.20 -56.24 -41.81
CA ILE A 481 4.64 -57.45 -42.44
C ILE A 481 3.13 -57.32 -42.57
N TRP A 482 2.42 -56.90 -41.51
CA TRP A 482 0.97 -56.69 -41.56
C TRP A 482 0.54 -55.65 -42.60
N GLU A 483 1.31 -54.58 -42.81
CA GLU A 483 1.05 -53.62 -43.88
C GLU A 483 1.29 -54.22 -45.27
N LYS A 484 2.39 -54.95 -45.45
CA LYS A 484 2.65 -55.66 -46.72
C LYS A 484 1.60 -56.72 -47.03
N MET A 485 0.99 -57.35 -46.02
CA MET A 485 -0.08 -58.33 -46.22
C MET A 485 -1.39 -57.72 -46.77
N LYS A 486 -1.58 -56.39 -46.67
CA LYS A 486 -2.72 -55.68 -47.28
C LYS A 486 -2.51 -55.43 -48.78
N GLN A 487 -1.32 -55.68 -49.32
CA GLN A 487 -1.03 -55.52 -50.74
C GLN A 487 -1.86 -56.50 -51.59
N MET A 488 -2.29 -56.03 -52.76
CA MET A 488 -3.07 -56.82 -53.71
C MET A 488 -2.13 -57.70 -54.54
N VAL A 489 -2.39 -59.00 -54.56
CA VAL A 489 -1.62 -60.02 -55.29
C VAL A 489 -2.55 -60.76 -56.23
N GLN A 490 -2.10 -60.98 -57.47
CA GLN A 490 -2.79 -61.83 -58.42
C GLN A 490 -2.34 -63.28 -58.22
N VAL A 491 -3.29 -64.18 -57.99
CA VAL A 491 -3.02 -65.57 -57.64
C VAL A 491 -3.58 -66.49 -58.72
N ASN A 492 -2.69 -67.18 -59.41
CA ASN A 492 -3.03 -68.21 -60.40
C ASN A 492 -2.04 -69.38 -60.26
N PHE A 493 -2.40 -70.34 -59.42
CA PHE A 493 -1.60 -71.54 -59.15
C PHE A 493 -2.39 -72.76 -59.62
N LYS A 494 -1.81 -73.55 -60.53
CA LYS A 494 -2.41 -74.78 -61.06
C LYS A 494 -1.48 -75.95 -60.77
N GLU A 495 -1.87 -76.81 -59.83
CA GLU A 495 -1.10 -77.98 -59.42
C GLU A 495 0.37 -77.67 -59.05
N GLN A 496 0.60 -76.57 -58.34
CA GLN A 496 1.95 -76.19 -57.90
C GLN A 496 2.21 -76.63 -56.45
N PRO A 497 3.44 -77.05 -56.10
CA PRO A 497 3.77 -77.43 -54.73
C PRO A 497 3.71 -76.22 -53.78
N LEU A 498 3.23 -76.43 -52.55
CA LEU A 498 3.07 -75.37 -51.53
C LEU A 498 4.35 -74.57 -51.28
N SER A 499 5.51 -75.23 -51.32
CA SER A 499 6.82 -74.59 -51.20
C SER A 499 7.12 -73.57 -52.31
N GLU A 500 6.76 -73.87 -53.56
CA GLU A 500 6.93 -72.96 -54.69
C GLU A 500 5.90 -71.82 -54.64
N VAL A 501 4.66 -72.13 -54.23
CA VAL A 501 3.61 -71.13 -54.01
C VAL A 501 4.01 -70.13 -52.91
N ALA A 502 4.56 -70.62 -51.79
CA ALA A 502 5.06 -69.74 -50.73
C ALA A 502 6.23 -68.88 -51.19
N ARG A 503 7.14 -69.42 -52.00
CA ARG A 503 8.28 -68.67 -52.55
C ARG A 503 7.86 -67.59 -53.55
N THR A 504 6.95 -67.93 -54.46
CA THR A 504 6.42 -66.95 -55.43
C THR A 504 5.67 -65.82 -54.74
N LEU A 505 4.86 -66.12 -53.71
CA LEU A 505 4.20 -65.10 -52.89
C LEU A 505 5.19 -64.25 -52.08
N ALA A 506 6.27 -64.86 -51.58
CA ALA A 506 7.35 -64.16 -50.90
C ALA A 506 8.08 -63.19 -51.84
N ASP A 507 8.39 -63.62 -53.06
CA ASP A 507 9.07 -62.80 -54.08
C ASP A 507 8.19 -61.64 -54.57
N MET A 508 6.87 -61.87 -54.71
CA MET A 508 5.92 -60.83 -55.13
C MET A 508 5.68 -59.75 -54.08
N THR A 509 5.72 -60.08 -52.78
CA THR A 509 5.35 -59.16 -51.68
C THR A 509 6.53 -58.70 -50.83
N GLY A 510 7.70 -59.30 -51.01
CA GLY A 510 8.90 -59.01 -50.24
C GLY A 510 8.74 -59.33 -48.75
N ILE A 511 7.97 -60.37 -48.43
CA ILE A 511 7.77 -60.91 -47.07
C ILE A 511 8.50 -62.26 -46.98
N MET A 512 9.21 -62.49 -45.89
CA MET A 512 9.81 -63.79 -45.62
C MET A 512 8.74 -64.78 -45.15
N ILE A 513 8.45 -65.79 -45.97
CA ILE A 513 7.49 -66.86 -45.66
C ILE A 513 8.27 -68.13 -45.33
N VAL A 514 8.08 -68.65 -44.12
CA VAL A 514 8.72 -69.90 -43.64
C VAL A 514 7.64 -70.94 -43.38
N LEU A 515 7.84 -72.14 -43.91
CA LEU A 515 6.96 -73.27 -43.69
C LEU A 515 7.44 -74.05 -42.45
N ASP A 516 6.54 -74.31 -41.52
CA ASP A 516 6.80 -75.08 -40.31
C ASP A 516 6.54 -76.57 -40.56
N ASP A 517 7.60 -77.34 -40.79
CA ASP A 517 7.52 -78.78 -41.10
C ASP A 517 6.84 -79.59 -39.97
N VAL A 518 7.04 -79.18 -38.71
CA VAL A 518 6.43 -79.85 -37.55
C VAL A 518 4.93 -79.54 -37.51
N GLY A 519 4.55 -78.28 -37.70
CA GLY A 519 3.15 -77.86 -37.76
C GLY A 519 2.38 -78.50 -38.93
N MET A 520 2.98 -78.55 -40.11
CA MET A 520 2.33 -79.11 -41.31
C MET A 520 2.20 -80.63 -41.27
N SER A 521 3.21 -81.34 -40.75
CA SER A 521 3.17 -82.81 -40.65
C SER A 521 2.08 -83.32 -39.71
N LEU A 522 1.71 -82.55 -38.68
CA LEU A 522 0.59 -82.86 -37.78
C LEU A 522 -0.77 -82.86 -38.47
N GLU A 523 -0.94 -82.03 -39.50
CA GLU A 523 -2.15 -81.99 -40.34
C GLU A 523 -1.99 -82.88 -41.61
N GLY A 524 -0.92 -83.68 -41.69
CA GLY A 524 -0.66 -84.59 -42.80
C GLY A 524 -0.27 -83.89 -44.11
N VAL A 525 0.11 -82.62 -44.05
CA VAL A 525 0.50 -81.81 -45.22
C VAL A 525 2.02 -81.82 -45.35
N ARG A 526 2.51 -82.02 -46.58
CA ARG A 526 3.94 -81.95 -46.90
C ARG A 526 4.25 -80.71 -47.77
N PRO A 527 5.49 -80.19 -47.77
CA PRO A 527 5.86 -79.02 -48.59
C PRO A 527 5.69 -79.21 -50.11
N ASP A 528 5.66 -80.45 -50.58
CA ASP A 528 5.44 -80.88 -51.98
C ASP A 528 3.95 -81.06 -52.33
N THR A 529 3.04 -80.80 -51.40
CA THR A 529 1.60 -80.92 -51.62
C THR A 529 1.14 -79.95 -52.71
N LEU A 530 0.47 -80.48 -53.73
CA LEU A 530 -0.04 -79.71 -54.87
C LEU A 530 -1.23 -78.85 -54.47
N ILE A 531 -1.20 -77.58 -54.88
CA ILE A 531 -2.21 -76.56 -54.60
C ILE A 531 -2.73 -75.99 -55.93
N THR A 532 -4.05 -75.86 -56.01
CA THR A 532 -4.74 -75.24 -57.14
C THR A 532 -5.62 -74.12 -56.60
N LEU A 533 -5.34 -72.88 -57.02
CA LEU A 533 -6.13 -71.69 -56.73
C LEU A 533 -6.07 -70.76 -57.94
N ASP A 534 -7.21 -70.59 -58.61
CA ASP A 534 -7.38 -69.70 -59.76
C ASP A 534 -8.39 -68.61 -59.38
N LEU A 535 -7.93 -67.36 -59.31
CA LEU A 535 -8.74 -66.21 -58.96
C LEU A 535 -8.68 -65.17 -60.09
N PRO A 536 -9.83 -64.74 -60.63
CA PRO A 536 -9.87 -63.82 -61.77
C PRO A 536 -9.52 -62.37 -61.40
N SER A 537 -9.65 -62.00 -60.12
CA SER A 537 -9.34 -60.67 -59.62
C SER A 537 -8.18 -60.69 -58.61
N PRO A 538 -7.37 -59.62 -58.54
CA PRO A 538 -6.35 -59.50 -57.51
C PRO A 538 -7.00 -59.35 -56.13
N ILE A 539 -6.46 -60.05 -55.13
CA ILE A 539 -6.95 -60.02 -53.74
C ILE A 539 -5.81 -59.70 -52.78
N GLN A 540 -6.12 -59.28 -51.56
CA GLN A 540 -5.09 -59.04 -50.54
C GLN A 540 -4.31 -60.32 -50.25
N LEU A 541 -2.98 -60.21 -50.07
CA LEU A 541 -2.12 -61.36 -49.74
C LEU A 541 -2.65 -62.11 -48.52
N ARG A 542 -3.12 -61.40 -47.49
CA ARG A 542 -3.75 -61.99 -46.30
C ARG A 542 -4.89 -62.94 -46.67
N SER A 543 -5.78 -62.50 -47.54
CA SER A 543 -6.94 -63.28 -47.97
C SER A 543 -6.53 -64.45 -48.87
N ALA A 544 -5.53 -64.24 -49.74
CA ALA A 544 -4.98 -65.30 -50.57
C ALA A 544 -4.36 -66.43 -49.73
N LEU A 545 -3.50 -66.09 -48.77
CA LEU A 545 -2.90 -67.06 -47.85
C LEU A 545 -3.96 -67.79 -47.04
N SER A 546 -4.97 -67.08 -46.53
CA SER A 546 -6.06 -67.72 -45.79
C SER A 546 -6.83 -68.73 -46.65
N LEU A 547 -7.13 -68.42 -47.92
CA LEU A 547 -7.83 -69.34 -48.82
C LEU A 547 -6.99 -70.58 -49.17
N ILE A 548 -5.69 -70.40 -49.41
CA ILE A 548 -4.76 -71.48 -49.72
C ILE A 548 -4.61 -72.42 -48.51
N LEU A 549 -4.35 -71.84 -47.33
CA LEU A 549 -3.98 -72.58 -46.13
C LEU A 549 -5.18 -73.25 -45.44
N ASN A 550 -6.33 -72.55 -45.36
CA ASN A 550 -7.54 -73.09 -44.71
C ASN A 550 -8.03 -74.38 -45.38
N SER A 551 -7.87 -74.50 -46.70
CA SER A 551 -8.28 -75.70 -47.45
C SER A 551 -7.57 -76.98 -47.00
N ARG A 552 -6.42 -76.85 -46.32
CA ARG A 552 -5.57 -77.95 -45.84
C ARG A 552 -5.40 -77.97 -44.31
N GLY A 553 -6.22 -77.22 -43.57
CA GLY A 553 -6.11 -77.14 -42.10
C GLY A 553 -4.89 -76.37 -41.60
N LEU A 554 -4.22 -75.62 -42.47
CA LEU A 554 -3.09 -74.76 -42.12
C LEU A 554 -3.56 -73.32 -41.90
N ASP A 555 -2.78 -72.55 -41.16
CA ASP A 555 -2.96 -71.12 -40.97
C ASP A 555 -1.59 -70.43 -40.88
N PHE A 556 -1.57 -69.10 -40.93
CA PHE A 556 -0.33 -68.32 -40.83
C PHE A 556 -0.30 -67.51 -39.52
N GLN A 557 0.89 -67.29 -39.01
CA GLN A 557 1.14 -66.39 -37.89
C GLN A 557 2.42 -65.58 -38.13
N VAL A 558 2.40 -64.31 -37.76
CA VAL A 558 3.57 -63.42 -37.82
C VAL A 558 4.27 -63.49 -36.47
N VAL A 559 5.43 -64.14 -36.41
CA VAL A 559 6.22 -64.31 -35.18
C VAL A 559 7.69 -64.26 -35.55
N ASN A 560 8.51 -63.63 -34.69
CA ASN A 560 9.95 -63.49 -34.90
C ASN A 560 10.28 -62.80 -36.23
N GLU A 561 9.50 -61.79 -36.60
CA GLU A 561 9.72 -60.97 -37.80
C GLU A 561 9.62 -61.76 -39.12
N VAL A 562 8.95 -62.92 -39.10
CA VAL A 562 8.74 -63.81 -40.24
C VAL A 562 7.28 -64.26 -40.29
N LEU A 563 6.75 -64.47 -41.51
CA LEU A 563 5.44 -65.09 -41.69
C LEU A 563 5.62 -66.61 -41.65
N ARG A 564 5.18 -67.24 -40.56
CA ARG A 564 5.26 -68.68 -40.37
C ARG A 564 3.93 -69.34 -40.75
N VAL A 565 3.98 -70.28 -41.69
CA VAL A 565 2.84 -71.15 -42.06
C VAL A 565 2.89 -72.40 -41.18
N THR A 566 1.86 -72.64 -40.37
CA THR A 566 1.77 -73.75 -39.40
C THR A 566 0.35 -74.33 -39.37
N SER A 567 0.05 -75.26 -38.46
CA SER A 567 -1.31 -75.79 -38.31
C SER A 567 -2.27 -74.76 -37.73
N ALA A 568 -3.55 -74.80 -38.14
CA ALA A 568 -4.57 -73.92 -37.58
C ALA A 568 -4.73 -74.09 -36.06
N ARG A 569 -4.41 -75.27 -35.52
CA ARG A 569 -4.40 -75.54 -34.07
C ARG A 569 -3.33 -74.73 -33.34
N ASN A 570 -2.12 -74.67 -33.90
CA ASN A 570 -1.02 -73.90 -33.32
C ASN A 570 -1.32 -72.39 -33.34
N THR A 571 -1.88 -71.89 -34.44
CA THR A 571 -2.31 -70.49 -34.54
C THR A 571 -3.43 -70.16 -33.56
N ALA A 572 -4.41 -71.05 -33.40
CA ALA A 572 -5.50 -70.87 -32.44
C ALA A 572 -4.99 -70.79 -30.98
N GLN A 573 -3.95 -71.57 -30.63
CA GLN A 573 -3.30 -71.49 -29.32
C GLN A 573 -2.47 -70.21 -29.13
N ALA A 574 -1.97 -69.62 -30.22
CA ALA A 574 -1.22 -68.36 -30.21
C ALA A 574 -2.12 -67.10 -30.15
N ASN A 575 -3.45 -67.25 -30.19
CA ASN A 575 -4.38 -66.14 -30.11
C ASN A 575 -4.26 -65.40 -28.77
N ARG A 576 -4.20 -64.06 -28.81
CA ARG A 576 -4.13 -63.19 -27.63
C ARG A 576 -5.52 -62.67 -27.27
N GLN A 577 -5.88 -62.71 -25.99
CA GLN A 577 -7.08 -62.07 -25.47
C GLN A 577 -6.86 -60.54 -25.38
N VAL A 578 -7.73 -59.76 -26.04
CA VAL A 578 -7.75 -58.28 -25.95
C VAL A 578 -8.97 -57.86 -25.15
N VAL A 579 -8.75 -57.08 -24.09
CA VAL A 579 -9.82 -56.56 -23.23
C VAL A 579 -10.21 -55.17 -23.70
N TYR A 580 -11.44 -55.00 -24.16
CA TYR A 580 -12.00 -53.70 -24.52
C TYR A 580 -12.72 -53.07 -23.33
N ASN A 581 -12.41 -51.82 -23.03
CA ASN A 581 -13.13 -51.07 -22.01
C ASN A 581 -14.47 -50.57 -22.58
N VAL A 582 -15.57 -51.19 -22.13
CA VAL A 582 -16.94 -50.85 -22.53
C VAL A 582 -17.68 -50.00 -21.49
N LYS A 583 -16.98 -49.36 -20.56
CA LYS A 583 -17.60 -48.52 -19.51
C LYS A 583 -18.63 -47.55 -20.08
N ASP A 584 -18.35 -46.91 -21.22
CA ASP A 584 -19.27 -45.95 -21.85
C ASP A 584 -20.59 -46.57 -22.35
N LEU A 585 -20.59 -47.86 -22.72
CA LEU A 585 -21.78 -48.58 -23.17
C LEU A 585 -22.62 -49.12 -22.00
N VAL A 586 -22.01 -49.27 -20.82
CA VAL A 586 -22.61 -49.94 -19.66
C VAL A 586 -22.92 -48.97 -18.52
N ILE A 587 -22.43 -47.73 -18.58
CA ILE A 587 -22.91 -46.66 -17.71
C ILE A 587 -24.35 -46.37 -18.12
N PRO A 588 -25.35 -46.64 -17.26
CA PRO A 588 -26.72 -46.30 -17.58
C PRO A 588 -26.77 -44.80 -17.83
N ILE A 589 -27.30 -44.40 -18.98
CA ILE A 589 -27.61 -43.00 -19.24
C ILE A 589 -28.57 -42.59 -18.12
N PRO A 590 -28.19 -41.65 -17.24
CA PRO A 590 -29.07 -41.23 -16.18
C PRO A 590 -30.36 -40.75 -16.82
N ASN A 591 -31.47 -41.36 -16.44
CA ASN A 591 -32.77 -40.95 -16.92
C ASN A 591 -33.01 -39.55 -16.32
N PHE A 592 -32.92 -38.50 -17.13
CA PHE A 592 -33.06 -37.10 -16.70
C PHE A 592 -34.53 -36.72 -16.39
N ILE A 593 -35.30 -37.68 -15.88
CA ILE A 593 -36.53 -37.36 -15.16
C ILE A 593 -36.12 -36.65 -13.87
N THR A 594 -36.62 -35.43 -13.71
CA THR A 594 -36.47 -34.62 -12.50
C THR A 594 -37.15 -35.35 -11.35
N ASP A 595 -36.41 -36.19 -10.65
CA ASP A 595 -36.78 -36.58 -9.30
C ASP A 595 -36.35 -35.46 -8.34
N TYR A 596 -37.07 -35.25 -7.25
CA TYR A 596 -36.76 -34.22 -6.25
C TYR A 596 -35.38 -34.41 -5.57
N ASN A 597 -34.71 -35.52 -5.89
CA ASN A 597 -33.38 -35.90 -5.43
C ASN A 597 -32.29 -35.89 -6.51
N SER A 598 -32.62 -35.64 -7.79
CA SER A 598 -31.64 -35.60 -8.89
C SER A 598 -31.59 -34.21 -9.56
N GLY A 599 -30.40 -33.81 -10.02
CA GLY A 599 -30.15 -32.48 -10.59
C GLY A 599 -29.79 -31.41 -9.54
N MET A 600 -30.04 -30.14 -9.84
CA MET A 600 -29.59 -29.00 -9.02
C MET A 600 -30.12 -29.05 -7.58
N ALA A 601 -31.37 -29.52 -7.39
CA ALA A 601 -31.97 -29.67 -6.06
C ALA A 601 -31.31 -30.80 -5.24
N GLY A 602 -30.97 -31.92 -5.88
CA GLY A 602 -30.20 -33.00 -5.25
C GLY A 602 -28.77 -32.58 -4.91
N ALA A 603 -28.10 -31.87 -5.82
CA ALA A 603 -26.76 -31.34 -5.60
C ALA A 603 -26.73 -30.28 -4.48
N LEU A 604 -27.75 -29.42 -4.38
CA LEU A 604 -27.90 -28.47 -3.26
C LEU A 604 -28.09 -29.20 -1.94
N ARG A 605 -28.96 -30.21 -1.86
CA ARG A 605 -29.17 -31.00 -0.65
C ARG A 605 -27.87 -31.70 -0.21
N GLN A 606 -27.17 -32.33 -1.14
CA GLN A 606 -25.88 -32.97 -0.88
C GLN A 606 -24.81 -31.96 -0.43
N ALA A 607 -24.80 -30.75 -1.01
CA ALA A 607 -23.95 -29.65 -0.54
C ALA A 607 -24.30 -29.23 0.90
N TYR A 608 -25.58 -29.04 1.23
CA TYR A 608 -26.02 -28.70 2.60
C TYR A 608 -25.67 -29.80 3.62
N GLU A 609 -25.78 -31.06 3.24
CA GLU A 609 -25.39 -32.20 4.08
C GLU A 609 -23.87 -32.26 4.31
N THR A 610 -23.05 -31.98 3.28
CA THR A 610 -21.59 -31.90 3.44
C THR A 610 -21.15 -30.68 4.27
N ILE A 611 -21.85 -29.55 4.17
CA ILE A 611 -21.56 -28.34 4.96
C ILE A 611 -21.83 -28.59 6.44
N ASN A 612 -22.93 -29.27 6.79
CA ASN A 612 -23.23 -29.61 8.18
C ASN A 612 -22.23 -30.61 8.79
N ASN A 613 -21.55 -31.42 7.96
CA ASN A 613 -20.57 -32.41 8.42
C ASN A 613 -19.10 -31.93 8.31
N SER A 614 -18.85 -30.71 7.80
CA SER A 614 -17.49 -30.19 7.55
C SER A 614 -16.94 -29.22 8.60
N LEU A 615 -17.60 -29.04 9.76
CA LEU A 615 -17.07 -28.21 10.85
C LEU A 615 -16.20 -28.99 11.85
N ALA A 616 -15.45 -29.98 11.36
CA ALA A 616 -14.37 -30.64 12.11
C ALA A 616 -13.14 -30.87 11.21
N ALA A 617 -12.77 -29.88 10.40
CA ALA A 617 -11.50 -29.88 9.68
C ALA A 617 -10.34 -29.56 10.64
N ARG A 618 -9.87 -30.58 11.37
CA ARG A 618 -8.56 -30.54 12.05
C ARG A 618 -7.45 -30.49 10.99
N THR A 619 -6.66 -29.43 11.03
CA THR A 619 -5.40 -29.29 10.30
C THR A 619 -4.40 -30.34 10.77
N GLN A 620 -3.88 -31.21 9.88
CA GLN A 620 -2.55 -31.83 10.01
C GLN A 620 -1.98 -32.28 8.64
N PRO A 621 -0.64 -32.34 8.49
CA PRO A 621 0.04 -32.30 7.21
C PRO A 621 0.24 -33.67 6.54
N ARG A 622 0.44 -33.58 5.23
CA ARG A 622 0.75 -34.62 4.25
C ARG A 622 2.01 -35.43 4.59
N TYR A 623 1.91 -36.77 4.64
CA TYR A 623 2.92 -37.75 4.14
C TYR A 623 2.39 -39.19 4.23
N GLY A 624 2.72 -40.03 3.25
CA GLY A 624 2.89 -41.49 3.44
C GLY A 624 1.69 -42.41 3.17
N MET A 625 1.98 -43.49 2.45
CA MET A 625 1.14 -44.60 1.98
C MET A 625 0.81 -45.60 3.12
N HIS A 626 0.05 -46.67 2.80
CA HIS A 626 -0.15 -47.95 3.54
C HIS A 626 -1.52 -48.18 4.24
N SER A 627 -1.84 -49.46 4.38
CA SER A 627 -3.13 -50.16 4.28
C SER A 627 -3.73 -50.68 5.59
N ASP A 628 -5.03 -51.00 5.52
CA ASP A 628 -5.77 -52.09 6.20
C ASP A 628 -6.29 -51.98 7.67
N LEU A 629 -7.62 -52.21 7.79
CA LEU A 629 -8.47 -52.70 8.91
C LEU A 629 -8.97 -51.70 10.00
N PRO A 630 -10.04 -52.02 10.76
CA PRO A 630 -11.46 -52.13 10.37
C PRO A 630 -12.36 -51.12 11.13
N MET A 631 -13.53 -50.81 10.60
CA MET A 631 -14.48 -49.88 11.24
C MET A 631 -15.14 -50.50 12.49
N SER A 632 -15.05 -49.80 13.63
CA SER A 632 -15.91 -50.00 14.80
C SER A 632 -16.81 -48.77 14.92
N GLU A 633 -18.10 -49.00 14.74
CA GLU A 633 -19.17 -48.02 14.82
C GLU A 633 -19.55 -47.78 16.29
N GLY A 634 -19.29 -46.58 16.79
CA GLY A 634 -19.75 -46.09 18.09
C GLY A 634 -20.69 -44.92 17.90
N SER A 635 -21.99 -45.21 17.80
CA SER A 635 -23.07 -44.22 17.82
C SER A 635 -23.10 -43.47 19.16
N ILE A 636 -23.06 -42.14 19.12
CA ILE A 636 -23.42 -41.28 20.25
C ILE A 636 -24.74 -40.60 19.90
N ASN A 637 -25.79 -41.00 20.61
CA ASN A 637 -27.11 -40.35 20.58
C ASN A 637 -27.00 -38.87 21.01
N PRO A 638 -27.59 -37.91 20.28
CA PRO A 638 -27.58 -36.50 20.62
C PRO A 638 -28.81 -36.14 21.47
N ASP A 639 -28.83 -36.56 22.73
CA ASP A 639 -29.81 -36.04 23.69
C ASP A 639 -29.26 -36.09 25.12
N SER A 640 -28.40 -35.12 25.45
CA SER A 640 -28.15 -34.73 26.84
C SER A 640 -27.58 -33.31 26.93
N THR A 641 -28.48 -32.34 27.07
CA THR A 641 -28.22 -31.02 27.66
C THR A 641 -27.74 -31.17 29.11
N VAL A 642 -26.46 -30.92 29.40
CA VAL A 642 -26.02 -30.51 30.74
C VAL A 642 -24.87 -29.49 30.64
N LEU A 643 -25.12 -28.34 31.26
CA LEU A 643 -24.29 -27.16 31.41
C LEU A 643 -23.50 -27.25 32.74
N GLY A 644 -22.19 -26.99 32.69
CA GLY A 644 -21.39 -26.40 33.78
C GLY A 644 -20.86 -27.33 34.90
N GLN A 645 -19.55 -27.24 35.17
CA GLN A 645 -18.94 -26.89 36.47
C GLN A 645 -17.52 -27.47 36.62
N PHE A 646 -16.56 -26.59 36.86
CA PHE A 646 -15.17 -26.89 37.23
C PHE A 646 -15.06 -27.48 38.64
N GLY A 647 -14.12 -28.41 38.88
CA GLY A 647 -13.58 -28.67 40.22
C GLY A 647 -12.91 -30.03 40.46
N GLY A 648 -11.57 -30.03 40.57
CA GLY A 648 -10.77 -30.73 41.59
C GLY A 648 -10.75 -32.27 41.72
N GLY A 649 -9.52 -32.83 41.68
CA GLY A 649 -9.05 -33.76 42.73
C GLY A 649 -9.23 -35.29 42.60
N ASN A 650 -8.19 -35.94 42.07
CA ASN A 650 -7.44 -37.09 42.63
C ASN A 650 -8.07 -38.50 42.89
N VAL A 651 -7.27 -39.50 42.47
CA VAL A 651 -7.07 -40.92 42.93
C VAL A 651 -8.10 -42.04 42.62
N GLN A 652 -7.68 -43.09 41.89
CA GLN A 652 -7.28 -44.44 42.41
C GLN A 652 -7.49 -45.60 41.39
N VAL A 653 -6.35 -46.18 40.98
CA VAL A 653 -5.96 -47.57 40.62
C VAL A 653 -7.03 -48.66 40.34
N PRO A 654 -6.89 -49.46 39.24
CA PRO A 654 -7.62 -50.72 39.05
C PRO A 654 -6.81 -51.97 39.50
N PRO A 655 -7.44 -53.01 40.07
CA PRO A 655 -6.82 -54.33 40.23
C PRO A 655 -7.20 -55.29 39.08
N GLY A 656 -6.23 -56.13 38.71
CA GLY A 656 -6.33 -57.11 37.63
C GLY A 656 -6.68 -58.55 38.06
N LEU A 657 -6.05 -59.50 37.34
CA LEU A 657 -6.15 -60.98 37.36
C LEU A 657 -7.28 -61.55 36.47
N GLY A 658 -7.07 -62.51 35.57
CA GLY A 658 -5.95 -63.40 35.26
C GLY A 658 -6.51 -64.70 34.65
N GLY A 659 -5.79 -65.37 33.74
CA GLY A 659 -6.19 -66.71 33.27
C GLY A 659 -5.63 -67.12 31.89
N LEU A 660 -4.99 -68.29 31.84
CA LEU A 660 -4.12 -68.85 30.79
C LEU A 660 -4.86 -69.55 29.60
N PRO A 661 -4.14 -69.91 28.51
CA PRO A 661 -4.65 -70.46 27.22
C PRO A 661 -4.63 -72.02 27.22
N PRO A 662 -5.14 -72.79 26.20
CA PRO A 662 -4.54 -72.94 24.85
C PRO A 662 -5.52 -73.41 23.71
N GLY A 663 -5.04 -73.62 22.47
CA GLY A 663 -5.64 -74.65 21.58
C GLY A 663 -5.79 -74.39 20.06
N ILE A 664 -4.79 -74.83 19.29
CA ILE A 664 -4.79 -75.61 18.02
C ILE A 664 -6.06 -75.70 17.13
N GLY A 665 -5.83 -75.53 15.80
CA GLY A 665 -6.56 -76.19 14.68
C GLY A 665 -7.72 -75.38 14.10
N GLY A 666 -8.01 -75.29 12.80
CA GLY A 666 -7.59 -75.99 11.59
C GLY A 666 -8.78 -75.99 10.62
N GLY A 667 -8.54 -75.71 9.32
CA GLY A 667 -9.33 -76.15 8.15
C GLY A 667 -10.83 -75.81 8.03
N GLY A 668 -11.18 -75.12 6.94
CA GLY A 668 -12.54 -74.93 6.44
C GLY A 668 -12.59 -73.92 5.31
#